data_AF-F0S2P7-F1
#
_entry.id   AF-F0S2P7-F1
#
_cell.length_a   1.000
_cell.length_b   1.000
_cell.length_c   1.000
_cell.angle_alpha   90.00
_cell.angle_beta   90.00
_cell.angle_gamma   90.00
#
_symmetry.space_group_name_H-M   'P 1'
#
loop_
_entity.id
_entity.type
_entity.pdbx_description
1 polymer ?
#
loop_
_entity_poly.entity_id
_entity_poly.type
_entity_poly.pdbx_seq_one_letter_code
_entity_poly.pdbx_strand_id
1 'polypeptide(L)'
;MKSRIILTIPFFFSSIPVHAENSPIDFNFQGEAGFIIGNFKGNYKRETGYEKWDGRKNNFIYRLDVENLFRLRKDIKFKLSVISGNTKAPYVSLFSSREDKLFDNSIRTFNIKELYFKKEHFIFNNLTLTAGKQLFSFSPLLSDYLWGGKFTYRLSDSLSLVWNQIAGYEGKYLLFNNEEEDDIDAFGPSLKLKRDFYDLNFSFLKISDARGTSKGINKNVFLGMLSYQLNRNSSFFLSGAIENGKPAIYSSFNYDNFRFSAGYSNKNFTSYGFKEGIREIGFLYRPSFSDIQFLKVSYAFSLSEFDFKIYGLHLKDTAGKLIGNEIGGEIDYPFFNGALFLQTAIGKDGAYSFYSGYRWDISSIRHKYNSFNLDVKNYFNIVGEYGDFSQKIYRLQNGYEEWEGAKHVGFWHSTYKLTLKSDNLKVKISTGKDSKVDYVIWGNTADNFLYSKTHRKLWHFEELSYKKNDLTLGLQGLTILGFISENLTGISFNRELSGGYFFEQNGKTLEGSTNFHYLYLSVPYKSFEFSYLYRTNKREFNSVYALSYKNKFTKLGYLKEYGTETNNSWGEFFSIKTKIYGNKIYGLYRIYSKTFRTFGLKEYFRNDGYIYRPSESNVRFAKLTVSRKLKIGLKQIDRLKPEIKFLYDRLSQFSGSYVGEEGGIIISLKSGNFCKLSLIGTIGNNNSYYEGLRFDLKW
;
A
#
# COMPACT_ATOMS: atom_id res chain seq x y z
N MET A 1 -19.91 -13.46 -28.95
CA MET A 1 -18.67 -14.16 -28.55
C MET A 1 -17.67 -13.11 -28.07
N LYS A 2 -17.25 -13.17 -26.80
CA LYS A 2 -16.33 -12.21 -26.18
C LYS A 2 -14.91 -12.78 -26.26
N SER A 3 -14.08 -12.27 -27.16
CA SER A 3 -12.65 -12.56 -27.21
C SER A 3 -11.96 -11.99 -25.98
N ARG A 4 -11.72 -12.84 -24.99
CA ARG A 4 -10.84 -12.54 -23.86
C ARG A 4 -9.41 -12.68 -24.37
N ILE A 5 -8.73 -11.56 -24.57
CA ILE A 5 -7.27 -11.57 -24.72
C ILE A 5 -6.72 -11.86 -23.33
N ILE A 6 -6.38 -13.13 -23.10
CA ILE A 6 -5.58 -13.60 -21.98
C ILE A 6 -4.15 -13.18 -22.32
N LEU A 7 -3.63 -12.18 -21.60
CA LEU A 7 -2.23 -11.78 -21.73
C LEU A 7 -1.41 -12.76 -20.88
N THR A 8 -1.18 -13.94 -21.42
CA THR A 8 -0.16 -14.88 -20.96
C THR A 8 1.20 -14.24 -21.23
N ILE A 9 1.91 -13.82 -20.18
CA ILE A 9 3.35 -13.53 -20.26
C ILE A 9 4.08 -14.82 -19.86
N PRO A 10 4.31 -15.74 -20.80
CA PRO A 10 5.58 -16.45 -20.81
C PRO A 10 6.21 -16.33 -22.21
N PHE A 11 7.53 -16.50 -22.29
CA PHE A 11 8.37 -16.43 -23.51
C PHE A 11 8.70 -15.03 -24.03
N PHE A 12 9.75 -14.40 -23.48
CA PHE A 12 10.68 -13.58 -24.29
C PHE A 12 11.98 -13.36 -23.49
N PHE A 13 12.75 -14.44 -23.29
CA PHE A 13 14.15 -14.33 -22.84
C PHE A 13 14.97 -15.46 -23.46
N SER A 14 15.41 -15.27 -24.70
CA SER A 14 16.45 -16.10 -25.30
C SER A 14 17.54 -15.21 -25.92
N SER A 15 18.77 -15.53 -25.53
CA SER A 15 20.06 -15.29 -26.20
C SER A 15 20.95 -14.08 -25.79
N ILE A 16 22.23 -14.44 -25.51
CA ILE A 16 23.54 -13.73 -25.62
C ILE A 16 23.95 -12.69 -24.52
N PRO A 17 25.26 -12.42 -24.28
CA PRO A 17 26.22 -13.14 -23.40
C PRO A 17 26.75 -12.29 -22.21
N VAL A 18 27.56 -12.96 -21.39
CA VAL A 18 27.91 -12.80 -19.96
C VAL A 18 28.87 -11.64 -19.61
N HIS A 19 28.65 -10.97 -18.45
CA HIS A 19 29.61 -10.78 -17.34
C HIS A 19 29.06 -9.87 -16.21
N ALA A 20 29.08 -10.35 -14.94
CA ALA A 20 29.59 -9.66 -13.74
C ALA A 20 28.90 -10.12 -12.41
N GLU A 21 29.52 -9.73 -11.29
CA GLU A 21 29.61 -10.40 -9.99
C GLU A 21 28.42 -10.21 -9.02
N ASN A 22 28.36 -11.16 -8.09
CA ASN A 22 27.36 -11.31 -7.02
C ASN A 22 27.35 -10.13 -6.04
N SER A 23 26.15 -9.59 -5.79
CA SER A 23 25.78 -8.89 -4.56
C SER A 23 24.52 -9.56 -3.99
N PRO A 24 24.41 -9.83 -2.68
CA PRO A 24 23.20 -10.41 -2.11
C PRO A 24 22.11 -9.34 -2.09
N ILE A 25 21.17 -9.46 -3.01
CA ILE A 25 20.10 -8.48 -3.19
C ILE A 25 19.07 -8.66 -2.04
N ASP A 26 18.93 -7.67 -1.15
CA ASP A 26 17.92 -7.55 -0.06
C ASP A 26 16.47 -7.38 -0.63
N PHE A 27 16.19 -7.91 -1.84
CA PHE A 27 14.91 -7.87 -2.55
C PHE A 27 14.44 -9.28 -2.87
N ASN A 28 13.17 -9.55 -2.58
CA ASN A 28 12.48 -10.80 -2.83
C ASN A 28 11.32 -10.55 -3.79
N PHE A 29 11.20 -11.38 -4.83
CA PHE A 29 10.10 -11.34 -5.77
C PHE A 29 9.70 -12.78 -6.05
N GLN A 30 8.57 -13.18 -5.48
CA GLN A 30 8.08 -14.54 -5.52
C GLN A 30 6.61 -14.55 -5.93
N GLY A 31 6.19 -15.61 -6.58
CA GLY A 31 4.82 -15.78 -7.02
C GLY A 31 4.35 -17.22 -6.91
N GLU A 32 3.03 -17.36 -6.91
CA GLU A 32 2.35 -18.65 -6.85
C GLU A 32 1.08 -18.56 -7.70
N ALA A 33 0.83 -19.57 -8.53
CA ALA A 33 -0.41 -19.70 -9.28
C ALA A 33 -0.86 -21.15 -9.29
N GLY A 34 -2.15 -21.38 -9.07
CA GLY A 34 -2.67 -22.75 -8.95
C GLY A 34 -4.19 -22.84 -8.97
N PHE A 35 -4.68 -24.08 -8.94
CA PHE A 35 -6.09 -24.40 -8.86
C PHE A 35 -6.39 -25.15 -7.58
N ILE A 36 -7.43 -24.72 -6.88
CA ILE A 36 -7.96 -25.44 -5.74
C ILE A 36 -9.32 -26.05 -6.07
N ILE A 37 -9.53 -27.28 -5.63
CA ILE A 37 -10.80 -28.01 -5.71
C ILE A 37 -11.03 -28.69 -4.37
N GLY A 38 -12.19 -28.48 -3.77
CA GLY A 38 -12.48 -29.11 -2.48
C GLY A 38 -13.97 -29.22 -2.18
N ASN A 39 -14.29 -30.08 -1.22
CA ASN A 39 -15.59 -30.22 -0.61
C ASN A 39 -15.41 -30.07 0.90
N PHE A 40 -15.91 -28.97 1.46
CA PHE A 40 -15.77 -28.63 2.86
C PHE A 40 -17.07 -28.95 3.59
N LYS A 41 -16.96 -29.52 4.79
CA LYS A 41 -18.11 -29.88 5.63
C LYS A 41 -17.78 -29.64 7.10
N GLY A 42 -18.83 -29.50 7.91
CA GLY A 42 -18.76 -29.46 9.37
C GLY A 42 -19.27 -28.14 9.97
N ASN A 43 -19.87 -28.23 11.15
CA ASN A 43 -20.41 -27.10 11.88
C ASN A 43 -19.50 -26.76 13.08
N TYR A 44 -18.51 -25.91 12.84
CA TYR A 44 -17.53 -25.42 13.81
C TYR A 44 -17.00 -24.07 13.34
N LYS A 45 -16.36 -23.30 14.24
CA LYS A 45 -15.77 -22.00 13.90
C LYS A 45 -14.45 -22.21 13.14
N ARG A 46 -14.36 -21.65 11.93
CA ARG A 46 -13.18 -21.73 11.06
C ARG A 46 -12.27 -20.51 11.24
N GLU A 47 -11.00 -20.65 10.86
CA GLU A 47 -10.00 -19.59 10.81
C GLU A 47 -10.56 -18.36 10.07
N THR A 48 -10.11 -17.17 10.47
CA THR A 48 -10.53 -15.92 9.82
C THR A 48 -10.23 -15.94 8.30
N GLY A 49 -11.21 -15.61 7.46
CA GLY A 49 -11.16 -15.74 5.99
C GLY A 49 -11.66 -17.08 5.43
N TYR A 50 -12.02 -18.03 6.30
CA TYR A 50 -12.52 -19.37 5.96
C TYR A 50 -13.94 -19.65 6.49
N GLU A 51 -14.60 -18.65 7.08
CA GLU A 51 -15.84 -18.80 7.87
C GLU A 51 -16.99 -19.40 7.04
N LYS A 52 -17.05 -19.07 5.75
CA LYS A 52 -18.09 -19.54 4.81
C LYS A 52 -17.64 -20.73 3.95
N TRP A 53 -16.57 -21.43 4.33
CA TRP A 53 -16.10 -22.61 3.61
C TRP A 53 -16.96 -23.83 3.92
N ASP A 54 -18.11 -23.88 3.25
CA ASP A 54 -19.00 -25.02 3.24
C ASP A 54 -19.38 -25.41 1.80
N GLY A 55 -19.52 -26.72 1.58
CA GLY A 55 -19.84 -27.33 0.29
C GLY A 55 -18.69 -27.40 -0.71
N ARG A 56 -19.04 -27.69 -1.97
CA ARG A 56 -18.08 -27.82 -3.09
C ARG A 56 -17.57 -26.48 -3.55
N LYS A 57 -16.26 -26.40 -3.81
CA LYS A 57 -15.62 -25.19 -4.30
C LYS A 57 -14.53 -25.51 -5.35
N ASN A 58 -14.37 -24.61 -6.31
CA ASN A 58 -13.34 -24.65 -7.35
C ASN A 58 -12.92 -23.22 -7.72
N ASN A 59 -11.63 -22.90 -7.63
CA ASN A 59 -11.11 -21.58 -7.99
C ASN A 59 -9.66 -21.64 -8.51
N PHE A 60 -9.35 -20.73 -9.43
CA PHE A 60 -7.97 -20.38 -9.76
C PHE A 60 -7.45 -19.33 -8.77
N ILE A 61 -6.20 -19.48 -8.32
CA ILE A 61 -5.53 -18.61 -7.36
C ILE A 61 -4.25 -18.09 -8.00
N TYR A 62 -3.97 -16.80 -7.80
CA TYR A 62 -2.64 -16.27 -8.01
C TYR A 62 -2.24 -15.37 -6.83
N ARG A 63 -0.96 -15.39 -6.53
CA ARG A 63 -0.30 -14.58 -5.52
C ARG A 63 1.04 -14.09 -6.06
N LEU A 64 1.36 -12.83 -5.82
CA LEU A 64 2.64 -12.22 -6.11
C LEU A 64 3.08 -11.47 -4.86
N ASP A 65 4.26 -11.74 -4.33
CA ASP A 65 4.86 -11.05 -3.20
C ASP A 65 6.16 -10.36 -3.65
N VAL A 66 6.25 -9.07 -3.37
CA VAL A 66 7.36 -8.20 -3.70
C VAL A 66 7.84 -7.57 -2.41
N GLU A 67 9.03 -7.92 -1.97
CA GLU A 67 9.62 -7.41 -0.74
C GLU A 67 10.97 -6.76 -1.03
N ASN A 68 11.25 -5.67 -0.33
CA ASN A 68 12.54 -5.02 -0.36
C ASN A 68 12.86 -4.44 1.02
N LEU A 69 14.06 -4.74 1.52
CA LEU A 69 14.61 -4.17 2.74
C LEU A 69 15.70 -3.15 2.40
N PHE A 70 15.41 -1.89 2.64
CA PHE A 70 16.31 -0.79 2.35
C PHE A 70 17.13 -0.42 3.59
N ARG A 71 18.44 -0.59 3.52
CA ARG A 71 19.38 -0.13 4.56
C ARG A 71 19.87 1.27 4.19
N LEU A 72 19.24 2.30 4.76
CA LEU A 72 19.62 3.71 4.52
C LEU A 72 20.96 4.05 5.19
N ARG A 73 21.22 3.44 6.35
CA ARG A 73 22.47 3.47 7.13
C ARG A 73 22.58 2.17 7.93
N LYS A 74 23.72 1.94 8.59
CA LYS A 74 23.91 0.76 9.46
C LYS A 74 22.76 0.60 10.49
N ASP A 75 22.26 1.73 10.99
CA ASP A 75 21.25 1.84 12.06
C ASP A 75 19.83 2.19 11.55
N ILE A 76 19.63 2.37 10.24
CA ILE A 76 18.33 2.78 9.69
C ILE A 76 17.89 1.82 8.59
N LYS A 77 16.73 1.20 8.80
CA LYS A 77 16.13 0.25 7.87
C LYS A 77 14.72 0.69 7.52
N PHE A 78 14.34 0.53 6.27
CA PHE A 78 12.98 0.72 5.81
C PHE A 78 12.59 -0.55 5.07
N LYS A 79 11.46 -1.16 5.45
CA LYS A 79 10.96 -2.36 4.79
C LYS A 79 9.68 -2.02 4.05
N LEU A 80 9.61 -2.46 2.80
CA LEU A 80 8.38 -2.52 2.04
C LEU A 80 8.18 -3.96 1.59
N SER A 81 6.99 -4.49 1.83
CA SER A 81 6.50 -5.70 1.19
C SER A 81 5.11 -5.43 0.67
N VAL A 82 4.88 -5.80 -0.58
CA VAL A 82 3.63 -5.64 -1.31
C VAL A 82 3.23 -7.00 -1.82
N ILE A 83 1.95 -7.32 -1.69
CA ILE A 83 1.40 -8.57 -2.16
C ILE A 83 0.20 -8.31 -3.07
N SER A 84 0.04 -9.08 -4.12
CA SER A 84 -1.08 -8.98 -5.07
C SER A 84 -1.68 -10.35 -5.31
N GLY A 85 -3.00 -10.40 -5.49
CA GLY A 85 -3.75 -11.65 -5.65
C GLY A 85 -5.22 -11.40 -5.97
N ASN A 86 -5.93 -12.43 -6.43
CA ASN A 86 -7.38 -12.38 -6.70
C ASN A 86 -8.25 -12.67 -5.47
N THR A 87 -7.74 -12.36 -4.28
CA THR A 87 -8.22 -12.93 -3.04
C THR A 87 -8.58 -11.88 -1.98
N LYS A 88 -9.58 -12.19 -1.13
CA LYS A 88 -10.15 -11.27 -0.12
C LYS A 88 -9.08 -10.73 0.81
N ALA A 89 -8.17 -11.58 1.27
CA ALA A 89 -6.89 -11.17 1.84
C ALA A 89 -5.79 -11.63 0.89
N PRO A 90 -4.83 -10.78 0.53
CA PRO A 90 -3.68 -11.22 -0.26
C PRO A 90 -2.78 -12.18 0.55
N TYR A 91 -2.95 -12.27 1.88
CA TYR A 91 -2.13 -13.10 2.76
C TYR A 91 -2.57 -14.57 2.82
N VAL A 92 -3.85 -14.89 2.55
CA VAL A 92 -4.40 -16.21 2.18
C VAL A 92 -5.86 -16.01 1.73
N SER A 93 -6.30 -16.85 0.82
CA SER A 93 -7.71 -17.11 0.51
C SER A 93 -7.75 -18.38 -0.27
N LEU A 94 -8.85 -19.11 -0.19
CA LEU A 94 -9.14 -20.04 -1.28
C LEU A 94 -10.58 -19.94 -1.80
N PHE A 95 -11.57 -19.33 -1.12
CA PHE A 95 -12.93 -19.22 -1.67
C PHE A 95 -13.69 -17.97 -1.24
N SER A 96 -13.95 -17.06 -2.19
CA SER A 96 -14.96 -16.00 -2.03
C SER A 96 -16.11 -16.22 -3.02
N SER A 97 -17.35 -16.18 -2.51
CA SER A 97 -18.55 -16.00 -3.34
C SER A 97 -18.49 -14.64 -4.08
N ARG A 98 -19.36 -14.40 -5.05
CA ARG A 98 -19.42 -13.09 -5.75
C ARG A 98 -19.65 -11.92 -4.78
N GLU A 99 -20.28 -12.18 -3.65
CA GLU A 99 -20.56 -11.24 -2.56
C GLU A 99 -19.35 -11.08 -1.60
N ASP A 100 -18.47 -12.08 -1.50
CA ASP A 100 -17.23 -12.04 -0.71
C ASP A 100 -16.02 -11.55 -1.52
N LYS A 101 -16.20 -11.31 -2.83
CA LYS A 101 -15.23 -10.58 -3.64
C LYS A 101 -15.19 -9.16 -3.12
N LEU A 102 -14.10 -8.81 -2.42
CA LEU A 102 -13.84 -7.41 -2.15
C LEU A 102 -13.79 -6.63 -3.47
N PHE A 103 -13.26 -7.23 -4.55
CA PHE A 103 -13.02 -6.54 -5.82
C PHE A 103 -13.55 -7.35 -7.01
N ASP A 104 -14.23 -6.67 -7.94
CA ASP A 104 -14.72 -7.25 -9.18
C ASP A 104 -13.55 -7.74 -10.05
N ASN A 105 -13.52 -9.06 -10.32
CA ASN A 105 -12.96 -9.80 -11.47
C ASN A 105 -11.70 -9.28 -12.19
N SER A 106 -10.90 -8.40 -11.60
CA SER A 106 -9.81 -7.71 -12.26
C SER A 106 -8.54 -7.83 -11.43
N ILE A 107 -7.41 -7.92 -12.12
CA ILE A 107 -6.05 -8.19 -11.63
C ILE A 107 -5.50 -7.05 -10.71
N ARG A 108 -6.38 -6.22 -10.13
CA ARG A 108 -6.11 -4.81 -9.79
C ARG A 108 -5.71 -4.52 -8.35
N THR A 109 -5.47 -5.50 -7.48
CA THR A 109 -5.22 -5.21 -6.05
C THR A 109 -3.86 -5.66 -5.55
N PHE A 110 -2.90 -4.74 -5.61
CA PHE A 110 -1.71 -4.76 -4.76
C PHE A 110 -2.09 -4.25 -3.37
N ASN A 111 -1.59 -4.89 -2.32
CA ASN A 111 -1.83 -4.58 -0.93
C ASN A 111 -0.48 -4.49 -0.20
N ILE A 112 -0.37 -3.57 0.76
CA ILE A 112 0.84 -3.42 1.56
C ILE A 112 0.83 -4.50 2.65
N LYS A 113 1.85 -5.36 2.64
CA LYS A 113 2.14 -6.38 3.68
C LYS A 113 2.90 -5.77 4.81
N GLU A 114 4.04 -5.18 4.50
CA GLU A 114 4.86 -4.47 5.46
C GLU A 114 5.25 -3.13 4.86
N LEU A 115 5.20 -2.10 5.69
CA LEU A 115 5.65 -0.75 5.36
C LEU A 115 6.05 -0.11 6.68
N TYR A 116 7.30 -0.33 7.07
CA TYR A 116 7.79 0.18 8.33
C TYR A 116 9.19 0.77 8.22
N PHE A 117 9.41 1.73 9.10
CA PHE A 117 10.69 2.33 9.37
C PHE A 117 11.24 1.78 10.68
N LYS A 118 12.52 1.41 10.70
CA LYS A 118 13.25 0.99 11.88
C LYS A 118 14.48 1.87 12.08
N LYS A 119 14.63 2.43 13.28
CA LYS A 119 15.81 3.17 13.73
C LYS A 119 16.39 2.51 14.97
N GLU A 120 17.58 1.97 14.84
CA GLU A 120 18.43 1.56 15.95
C GLU A 120 19.10 2.81 16.55
N HIS A 121 19.45 2.81 17.85
CA HIS A 121 19.96 4.00 18.54
C HIS A 121 19.03 5.23 18.42
N PHE A 122 17.74 5.04 18.70
CA PHE A 122 16.73 6.09 18.67
C PHE A 122 16.72 6.84 20.00
N ILE A 123 17.15 8.11 20.01
CA ILE A 123 17.35 8.95 21.21
C ILE A 123 18.46 8.44 22.14
N PHE A 124 18.39 7.16 22.54
CA PHE A 124 19.37 6.47 23.37
C PHE A 124 20.06 5.34 22.58
N ASN A 125 21.30 5.02 22.93
CA ASN A 125 22.08 3.97 22.26
C ASN A 125 21.40 2.59 22.33
N ASN A 126 20.70 2.28 23.42
CA ASN A 126 20.09 0.95 23.60
C ASN A 126 18.62 0.88 23.17
N LEU A 127 18.08 1.97 22.62
CA LEU A 127 16.68 2.06 22.22
C LEU A 127 16.55 1.89 20.71
N THR A 128 15.63 1.02 20.27
CA THR A 128 15.27 0.85 18.87
C THR A 128 13.80 1.18 18.68
N LEU A 129 13.49 2.03 17.70
CA LEU A 129 12.12 2.33 17.26
C LEU A 129 11.81 1.53 15.98
N THR A 130 10.63 0.92 15.91
CA THR A 130 10.03 0.46 14.65
C THR A 130 8.61 0.99 14.54
N ALA A 131 8.28 1.70 13.45
CA ALA A 131 6.97 2.33 13.25
C ALA A 131 6.45 2.10 11.82
N GLY A 132 5.16 1.84 11.68
CA GLY A 132 4.47 1.58 10.41
C GLY A 132 3.71 0.25 10.41
N LYS A 133 3.35 -0.24 9.23
CA LYS A 133 2.73 -1.57 9.06
C LYS A 133 3.78 -2.66 9.18
N GLN A 134 3.67 -3.52 10.18
CA GLN A 134 4.66 -4.55 10.47
C GLN A 134 4.01 -5.79 11.06
N LEU A 135 4.70 -6.93 10.99
CA LEU A 135 4.25 -8.13 11.70
C LEU A 135 4.31 -7.92 13.21
N PHE A 136 3.17 -8.11 13.86
CA PHE A 136 3.03 -8.28 15.30
C PHE A 136 2.65 -9.74 15.56
N SER A 137 3.42 -10.43 16.40
CA SER A 137 3.24 -11.86 16.67
C SER A 137 3.35 -12.14 18.16
N PHE A 138 2.23 -12.50 18.76
CA PHE A 138 2.02 -12.86 20.15
C PHE A 138 1.27 -14.20 20.18
N SER A 139 1.98 -15.32 19.98
CA SER A 139 1.35 -16.65 20.02
C SER A 139 0.85 -16.99 21.42
N PRO A 140 -0.33 -17.60 21.59
CA PRO A 140 -1.30 -18.00 20.56
C PRO A 140 -2.43 -16.97 20.33
N LEU A 141 -2.24 -15.74 20.78
CA LEU A 141 -3.25 -14.67 20.75
C LEU A 141 -3.36 -13.97 19.41
N LEU A 142 -2.26 -13.42 18.86
CA LEU A 142 -2.30 -12.51 17.72
C LEU A 142 -1.13 -12.81 16.77
N SER A 143 -1.38 -12.95 15.47
CA SER A 143 -0.32 -12.89 14.46
C SER A 143 -0.82 -12.19 13.21
N ASP A 144 -0.41 -10.94 13.01
CA ASP A 144 -0.89 -10.17 11.86
C ASP A 144 0.03 -8.99 11.50
N TYR A 145 -0.12 -8.50 10.27
CA TYR A 145 0.52 -7.31 9.75
C TYR A 145 -0.34 -6.08 10.05
N LEU A 146 -0.08 -5.44 11.20
CA LEU A 146 -0.87 -4.32 11.69
C LEU A 146 -0.06 -3.03 11.67
N TRP A 147 -0.78 -1.90 11.72
CA TRP A 147 -0.16 -0.59 11.88
C TRP A 147 0.17 -0.37 13.35
N GLY A 148 1.33 0.20 13.62
CA GLY A 148 1.70 0.50 14.99
C GLY A 148 3.17 0.85 15.18
N GLY A 149 3.52 1.04 16.44
CA GLY A 149 4.86 1.31 16.91
C GLY A 149 5.32 0.25 17.89
N LYS A 150 6.62 -0.05 17.86
CA LYS A 150 7.28 -0.73 18.97
C LYS A 150 8.60 -0.08 19.32
N PHE A 151 8.83 0.06 20.62
CA PHE A 151 10.12 0.42 21.19
C PHE A 151 10.77 -0.82 21.77
N THR A 152 12.04 -1.05 21.47
CA THR A 152 12.83 -2.12 22.08
C THR A 152 14.02 -1.51 22.79
N TYR A 153 14.01 -1.58 24.11
CA TYR A 153 15.11 -1.16 24.97
C TYR A 153 15.95 -2.36 25.38
N ARG A 154 17.21 -2.38 24.95
CA ARG A 154 18.17 -3.45 25.27
C ARG A 154 18.81 -3.18 26.63
N LEU A 155 18.53 -4.03 27.61
CA LEU A 155 19.12 -3.97 28.95
C LEU A 155 20.50 -4.65 28.97
N SER A 156 20.64 -5.75 28.25
CA SER A 156 21.90 -6.48 28.01
C SER A 156 21.84 -7.21 26.67
N ASP A 157 22.90 -7.91 26.28
CA ASP A 157 22.90 -8.70 25.04
C ASP A 157 21.84 -9.81 25.03
N SER A 158 21.42 -10.28 26.20
CA SER A 158 20.41 -11.32 26.37
C SER A 158 19.01 -10.79 26.73
N LEU A 159 18.89 -9.58 27.29
CA LEU A 159 17.64 -9.10 27.89
C LEU A 159 17.14 -7.80 27.21
N SER A 160 15.87 -7.77 26.85
CA SER A 160 15.23 -6.56 26.32
C SER A 160 13.80 -6.37 26.81
N LEU A 161 13.44 -5.10 27.00
CA LEU A 161 12.07 -4.65 27.23
C LEU A 161 11.51 -4.16 25.90
N VAL A 162 10.31 -4.61 25.52
CA VAL A 162 9.60 -4.16 24.34
C VAL A 162 8.31 -3.47 24.77
N TRP A 163 8.05 -2.28 24.27
CA TRP A 163 6.74 -1.64 24.38
C TRP A 163 6.06 -1.67 23.02
N ASN A 164 4.82 -2.16 22.95
CA ASN A 164 4.04 -2.21 21.71
C ASN A 164 2.83 -1.27 21.83
N GLN A 165 2.51 -0.60 20.72
CA GLN A 165 1.27 0.11 20.51
C GLN A 165 0.78 -0.22 19.09
N ILE A 166 -0.36 -0.89 19.01
CA ILE A 166 -0.89 -1.49 17.80
C ILE A 166 -2.27 -0.91 17.55
N ALA A 167 -2.48 -0.44 16.33
CA ALA A 167 -3.78 0.01 15.83
C ALA A 167 -4.21 -0.92 14.70
N GLY A 168 -5.28 -1.68 14.94
CA GLY A 168 -5.86 -2.59 13.96
C GLY A 168 -6.96 -1.91 13.14
N TYR A 169 -6.62 -1.09 12.14
CA TYR A 169 -7.61 -0.47 11.26
C TYR A 169 -7.36 -0.81 9.79
N GLU A 170 -8.08 -1.81 9.28
CA GLU A 170 -8.22 -2.05 7.83
C GLU A 170 -9.67 -2.37 7.45
N GLY A 171 -10.63 -1.71 8.11
CA GLY A 171 -12.05 -1.55 7.70
C GLY A 171 -12.89 -2.78 7.35
N LYS A 172 -12.31 -4.00 7.31
CA LYS A 172 -12.92 -5.27 6.84
C LYS A 172 -12.21 -6.54 7.34
N TYR A 173 -11.16 -6.44 8.17
CA TYR A 173 -10.38 -7.60 8.63
C TYR A 173 -10.59 -8.00 10.09
N LEU A 174 -11.53 -7.36 10.78
CA LEU A 174 -11.97 -7.78 12.09
C LEU A 174 -13.51 -7.76 12.04
N LEU A 175 -14.09 -8.85 11.56
CA LEU A 175 -15.52 -9.10 11.66
C LEU A 175 -15.68 -10.49 12.24
N PHE A 176 -15.66 -10.58 13.57
CA PHE A 176 -16.28 -11.70 14.24
C PHE A 176 -17.78 -11.37 14.38
N ASN A 177 -18.62 -12.23 13.81
CA ASN A 177 -20.04 -12.44 14.15
C ASN A 177 -20.80 -11.27 14.80
N ASN A 178 -21.68 -10.60 14.04
CA ASN A 178 -22.84 -9.82 14.52
C ASN A 178 -22.64 -8.76 15.62
N GLU A 179 -21.45 -8.60 16.20
CA GLU A 179 -21.09 -7.55 17.15
C GLU A 179 -20.11 -6.60 16.45
N GLU A 180 -20.47 -5.33 16.49
CA GLU A 180 -19.75 -4.22 15.88
C GLU A 180 -18.43 -3.96 16.63
N GLU A 181 -17.41 -4.82 16.47
CA GLU A 181 -16.05 -4.54 16.94
C GLU A 181 -15.27 -3.81 15.81
N ASP A 182 -15.11 -2.48 15.88
CA ASP A 182 -14.52 -1.67 14.78
C ASP A 182 -13.03 -1.30 15.01
N ASP A 183 -12.51 -1.35 16.25
CA ASP A 183 -11.16 -0.85 16.58
C ASP A 183 -10.40 -1.76 17.57
N ILE A 184 -9.37 -2.50 17.14
CA ILE A 184 -8.44 -3.16 18.09
C ILE A 184 -7.26 -2.24 18.39
N ASP A 185 -7.27 -1.64 19.58
CA ASP A 185 -6.10 -1.03 20.18
C ASP A 185 -5.45 -2.02 21.14
N ALA A 186 -4.27 -2.51 20.78
CA ALA A 186 -3.48 -3.39 21.64
C ALA A 186 -2.21 -2.68 22.10
N PHE A 187 -2.01 -2.60 23.41
CA PHE A 187 -0.82 -1.99 24.00
C PHE A 187 -0.31 -2.75 25.20
N GLY A 188 1.00 -2.74 25.38
CA GLY A 188 1.62 -3.20 26.61
C GLY A 188 3.06 -3.68 26.48
N PRO A 189 3.69 -3.95 27.63
CA PRO A 189 5.08 -4.35 27.70
C PRO A 189 5.28 -5.84 27.42
N SER A 190 6.45 -6.16 26.86
CA SER A 190 7.00 -7.51 26.76
C SER A 190 8.42 -7.54 27.33
N LEU A 191 8.78 -8.62 28.00
CA LEU A 191 10.13 -8.92 28.43
C LEU A 191 10.65 -10.10 27.60
N LYS A 192 11.77 -9.90 26.91
CA LYS A 192 12.42 -10.93 26.08
C LYS A 192 13.80 -11.27 26.62
N LEU A 193 14.01 -12.54 26.91
CA LEU A 193 15.27 -13.12 27.35
C LEU A 193 15.74 -14.16 26.33
N LYS A 194 16.86 -13.88 25.67
CA LYS A 194 17.48 -14.74 24.67
C LYS A 194 18.84 -15.24 25.15
N ARG A 195 19.03 -16.56 25.14
CA ARG A 195 20.28 -17.28 25.39
C ARG A 195 20.55 -18.24 24.23
N ASP A 196 21.71 -18.88 24.23
CA ASP A 196 22.16 -19.73 23.11
C ASP A 196 21.20 -20.89 22.81
N PHE A 197 20.60 -21.47 23.86
CA PHE A 197 19.73 -22.65 23.75
C PHE A 197 18.25 -22.35 24.02
N TYR A 198 17.88 -21.13 24.42
CA TYR A 198 16.49 -20.80 24.68
C TYR A 198 16.12 -19.32 24.47
N ASP A 199 14.87 -19.08 24.07
CA ASP A 199 14.25 -17.76 23.94
C ASP A 199 12.94 -17.76 24.75
N LEU A 200 12.86 -16.86 25.73
CA LEU A 200 11.72 -16.70 26.63
C LEU A 200 11.13 -15.30 26.45
N ASN A 201 9.82 -15.23 26.23
CA ASN A 201 9.11 -13.96 26.07
C ASN A 201 7.84 -13.96 26.92
N PHE A 202 7.70 -12.96 27.79
CA PHE A 202 6.46 -12.68 28.53
C PHE A 202 5.88 -11.37 28.06
N SER A 203 4.58 -11.29 27.82
CA SER A 203 3.92 -10.01 27.52
C SER A 203 2.64 -9.85 28.32
N PHE A 204 2.34 -8.59 28.59
CA PHE A 204 1.04 -8.15 29.11
C PHE A 204 0.46 -7.24 28.05
N LEU A 205 -0.72 -7.59 27.54
CA LEU A 205 -1.43 -6.80 26.55
C LEU A 205 -2.79 -6.41 27.10
N LYS A 206 -3.13 -5.14 26.96
CA LYS A 206 -4.50 -4.68 27.04
C LYS A 206 -5.02 -4.53 25.62
N ILE A 207 -6.12 -5.20 25.33
CA ILE A 207 -6.88 -5.05 24.09
C ILE A 207 -8.14 -4.27 24.45
N SER A 208 -8.33 -3.12 23.83
CA SER A 208 -9.54 -2.31 23.99
C SER A 208 -10.22 -2.11 22.66
N ASP A 209 -11.54 -2.31 22.65
CA ASP A 209 -12.42 -1.85 21.58
C ASP A 209 -12.92 -0.43 21.88
N ALA A 210 -12.69 0.49 20.94
CA ALA A 210 -13.09 1.88 21.06
C ALA A 210 -14.54 2.13 20.59
N ARG A 211 -15.20 1.21 19.87
CA ARG A 211 -16.59 1.43 19.40
C ARG A 211 -17.32 0.15 18.92
N GLY A 212 -18.17 -0.36 19.80
CA GLY A 212 -19.41 -1.05 19.45
C GLY A 212 -20.59 -0.41 20.19
N THR A 213 -21.82 -0.60 19.71
CA THR A 213 -23.04 -0.18 20.43
C THR A 213 -23.25 -0.92 21.77
N SER A 214 -22.48 -1.99 22.01
CA SER A 214 -22.31 -2.72 23.26
C SER A 214 -21.15 -2.16 24.11
N LYS A 215 -21.22 -2.32 25.44
CA LYS A 215 -20.15 -1.90 26.38
C LYS A 215 -18.77 -2.31 25.85
N GLY A 216 -17.90 -1.35 25.54
CA GLY A 216 -16.58 -1.60 24.96
C GLY A 216 -15.84 -2.74 25.66
N ILE A 217 -15.43 -3.74 24.88
CA ILE A 217 -14.80 -4.95 25.39
C ILE A 217 -13.34 -4.62 25.72
N ASN A 218 -13.01 -4.60 27.01
CA ASN A 218 -11.63 -4.56 27.50
C ASN A 218 -11.18 -5.99 27.83
N LYS A 219 -10.10 -6.43 27.20
CA LYS A 219 -9.46 -7.72 27.51
C LYS A 219 -8.04 -7.51 28.00
N ASN A 220 -7.76 -8.07 29.16
CA ASN A 220 -6.39 -8.13 29.67
C ASN A 220 -5.85 -9.53 29.37
N VAL A 221 -4.71 -9.58 28.69
CA VAL A 221 -4.06 -10.81 28.29
C VAL A 221 -2.66 -10.89 28.87
N PHE A 222 -2.40 -11.97 29.59
CA PHE A 222 -1.05 -12.38 29.95
C PHE A 222 -0.61 -13.50 29.02
N LEU A 223 0.59 -13.41 28.47
CA LEU A 223 1.11 -14.41 27.54
C LEU A 223 2.58 -14.73 27.79
N GLY A 224 2.92 -16.00 27.60
CA GLY A 224 4.26 -16.54 27.76
C GLY A 224 4.63 -17.42 26.57
N MET A 225 5.86 -17.28 26.08
CA MET A 225 6.42 -18.11 25.02
C MET A 225 7.81 -18.60 25.42
N LEU A 226 8.09 -19.86 25.15
CA LEU A 226 9.37 -20.52 25.34
C LEU A 226 9.74 -21.27 24.07
N SER A 227 10.89 -20.94 23.49
CA SER A 227 11.55 -21.74 22.46
C SER A 227 12.82 -22.32 23.06
N TYR A 228 13.07 -23.62 22.90
CA TYR A 228 14.23 -24.29 23.47
C TYR A 228 14.85 -25.24 22.44
N GLN A 229 16.14 -25.07 22.16
CA GLN A 229 16.92 -25.95 21.29
C GLN A 229 17.66 -26.99 22.14
N LEU A 230 17.21 -28.25 22.08
CA LEU A 230 17.81 -29.35 22.85
C LEU A 230 19.15 -29.79 22.26
N ASN A 231 19.20 -29.93 20.94
CA ASN A 231 20.41 -30.28 20.17
C ASN A 231 20.21 -29.86 18.70
N ARG A 232 21.09 -30.24 17.76
CA ARG A 232 20.97 -29.85 16.34
C ARG A 232 19.68 -30.34 15.66
N ASN A 233 19.11 -31.44 16.13
CA ASN A 233 17.98 -32.13 15.49
C ASN A 233 16.68 -32.03 16.29
N SER A 234 16.73 -31.50 17.51
CA SER A 234 15.62 -31.47 18.45
C SER A 234 15.34 -30.05 18.95
N SER A 235 14.11 -29.60 18.80
CA SER A 235 13.66 -28.29 19.30
C SER A 235 12.26 -28.38 19.89
N PHE A 236 12.01 -27.60 20.94
CA PHE A 236 10.72 -27.51 21.61
C PHE A 236 10.22 -26.06 21.60
N PHE A 237 8.91 -25.89 21.42
CA PHE A 237 8.23 -24.62 21.52
C PHE A 237 6.98 -24.77 22.37
N LEU A 238 6.74 -23.82 23.27
CA LEU A 238 5.55 -23.73 24.10
C LEU A 238 5.09 -22.27 24.12
N SER A 239 3.80 -22.06 23.91
CA SER A 239 3.16 -20.76 24.11
C SER A 239 1.86 -20.92 24.88
N GLY A 240 1.59 -20.01 25.80
CA GLY A 240 0.35 -19.96 26.56
C GLY A 240 -0.14 -18.53 26.71
N ALA A 241 -1.46 -18.35 26.76
CA ALA A 241 -2.11 -17.09 27.05
C ALA A 241 -3.29 -17.29 28.00
N ILE A 242 -3.55 -16.29 28.84
CA ILE A 242 -4.75 -16.18 29.68
C ILE A 242 -5.41 -14.85 29.33
N GLU A 243 -6.58 -14.92 28.70
CA GLU A 243 -7.41 -13.78 28.31
C GLU A 243 -8.63 -13.73 29.23
N ASN A 244 -8.72 -12.72 30.12
CA ASN A 244 -9.83 -12.60 31.08
C ASN A 244 -10.17 -13.92 31.83
N GLY A 245 -9.13 -14.68 32.22
CA GLY A 245 -9.27 -15.98 32.89
C GLY A 245 -9.54 -17.17 31.97
N LYS A 246 -9.58 -16.98 30.65
CA LYS A 246 -9.72 -18.06 29.64
C LYS A 246 -8.34 -18.48 29.12
N PRO A 247 -7.91 -19.73 29.38
CA PRO A 247 -6.59 -20.18 28.97
C PRO A 247 -6.58 -20.69 27.52
N ALA A 248 -5.44 -20.51 26.87
CA ALA A 248 -5.10 -21.17 25.63
C ALA A 248 -3.62 -21.55 25.62
N ILE A 249 -3.29 -22.76 25.16
CA ILE A 249 -1.93 -23.33 25.19
C ILE A 249 -1.66 -24.02 23.86
N TYR A 250 -0.44 -23.88 23.37
CA TYR A 250 0.07 -24.59 22.22
C TYR A 250 1.51 -25.00 22.43
N SER A 251 1.82 -26.23 22.03
CA SER A 251 3.17 -26.76 22.05
C SER A 251 3.53 -27.41 20.73
N SER A 252 4.81 -27.40 20.41
CA SER A 252 5.35 -28.23 19.34
C SER A 252 6.73 -28.76 19.68
N PHE A 253 6.97 -30.01 19.31
CA PHE A 253 8.25 -30.69 19.43
C PHE A 253 8.68 -31.17 18.05
N ASN A 254 9.87 -30.75 17.63
CA ASN A 254 10.51 -31.21 16.40
C ASN A 254 11.65 -32.16 16.76
N TYR A 255 11.71 -33.30 16.08
CA TYR A 255 12.78 -34.31 16.20
C TYR A 255 13.11 -34.85 14.82
N ASP A 256 14.30 -34.56 14.32
CA ASP A 256 14.70 -34.83 12.93
C ASP A 256 13.63 -34.33 11.95
N ASN A 257 12.99 -35.26 11.26
CA ASN A 257 11.96 -35.03 10.25
C ASN A 257 10.52 -35.06 10.81
N PHE A 258 10.36 -35.38 12.10
CA PHE A 258 9.07 -35.43 12.78
C PHE A 258 8.75 -34.11 13.48
N ARG A 259 7.47 -33.73 13.39
CA ARG A 259 6.91 -32.62 14.16
C ARG A 259 5.62 -33.05 14.85
N PHE A 260 5.60 -32.95 16.17
CA PHE A 260 4.42 -33.13 16.99
C PHE A 260 3.92 -31.76 17.44
N SER A 261 2.64 -31.49 17.28
CA SER A 261 2.01 -30.23 17.67
C SER A 261 0.70 -30.51 18.38
N ALA A 262 0.47 -29.87 19.52
CA ALA A 262 -0.76 -30.00 20.27
C ALA A 262 -1.24 -28.63 20.74
N GLY A 263 -2.55 -28.45 20.87
CA GLY A 263 -3.12 -27.19 21.34
C GLY A 263 -4.47 -27.37 22.02
N TYR A 264 -4.77 -26.43 22.90
CA TYR A 264 -6.04 -26.30 23.62
C TYR A 264 -6.41 -24.81 23.68
N SER A 265 -7.65 -24.47 23.38
CA SER A 265 -8.18 -23.11 23.51
C SER A 265 -9.61 -23.15 24.05
N ASN A 266 -9.87 -22.40 25.14
CA ASN A 266 -11.18 -22.35 25.77
C ASN A 266 -12.24 -21.70 24.84
N LYS A 267 -13.52 -22.04 25.02
CA LYS A 267 -14.64 -21.58 24.17
C LYS A 267 -14.77 -20.06 24.00
N ASN A 268 -14.33 -19.29 25.00
CA ASN A 268 -14.40 -17.83 24.98
C ASN A 268 -13.02 -17.16 24.80
N PHE A 269 -11.97 -17.93 24.53
CA PHE A 269 -10.68 -17.36 24.15
C PHE A 269 -10.75 -16.86 22.70
N THR A 270 -10.23 -15.67 22.42
CA THR A 270 -10.27 -15.09 21.08
C THR A 270 -8.86 -15.00 20.52
N SER A 271 -8.58 -15.75 19.46
CA SER A 271 -7.36 -15.51 18.67
C SER A 271 -7.66 -14.44 17.62
N TYR A 272 -6.78 -13.45 17.55
CA TYR A 272 -6.91 -12.26 16.72
C TYR A 272 -5.99 -12.33 15.51
N GLY A 273 -6.40 -11.59 14.47
CA GLY A 273 -5.59 -11.32 13.31
C GLY A 273 -5.68 -12.39 12.23
N PHE A 274 -5.26 -12.01 11.04
CA PHE A 274 -5.37 -12.78 9.81
C PHE A 274 -4.66 -14.16 9.85
N LYS A 275 -3.52 -14.27 10.54
CA LYS A 275 -2.86 -15.58 10.68
C LYS A 275 -3.37 -16.38 11.88
N GLU A 276 -4.19 -15.78 12.76
CA GLU A 276 -4.41 -16.22 14.14
C GLU A 276 -3.06 -16.48 14.86
N GLY A 277 -3.04 -16.56 16.19
CA GLY A 277 -1.78 -16.84 16.89
C GLY A 277 -1.22 -18.25 16.60
N ILE A 278 -2.05 -19.15 16.07
CA ILE A 278 -1.69 -20.48 15.59
C ILE A 278 -2.44 -20.73 14.28
N ARG A 279 -1.68 -20.91 13.19
CA ARG A 279 -2.21 -21.07 11.83
C ARG A 279 -2.01 -22.48 11.31
N GLU A 280 -2.81 -22.85 10.31
CA GLU A 280 -2.59 -24.05 9.48
C GLU A 280 -2.60 -25.33 10.33
N ILE A 281 -3.47 -25.35 11.35
CA ILE A 281 -3.69 -26.52 12.19
C ILE A 281 -4.01 -27.70 11.27
N GLY A 282 -4.94 -27.50 10.32
CA GLY A 282 -5.18 -28.38 9.17
C GLY A 282 -5.30 -27.60 7.86
N PHE A 283 -5.04 -28.26 6.74
CA PHE A 283 -5.28 -27.72 5.40
C PHE A 283 -6.77 -27.69 5.06
N LEU A 284 -7.52 -28.74 5.45
CA LEU A 284 -8.95 -28.93 5.16
C LEU A 284 -9.86 -28.30 6.21
N TYR A 285 -9.67 -28.64 7.50
CA TYR A 285 -10.60 -28.16 8.53
C TYR A 285 -10.38 -26.68 8.86
N ARG A 286 -9.14 -26.19 8.92
CA ARG A 286 -8.83 -24.76 9.20
C ARG A 286 -9.66 -24.21 10.39
N PRO A 287 -9.62 -24.84 11.58
CA PRO A 287 -10.41 -24.39 12.73
C PRO A 287 -9.83 -23.11 13.33
N SER A 288 -10.68 -22.19 13.79
CA SER A 288 -10.19 -21.04 14.58
C SER A 288 -9.63 -21.52 15.91
N PHE A 289 -8.61 -20.86 16.46
CA PHE A 289 -8.02 -21.22 17.77
C PHE A 289 -8.91 -20.78 18.96
N SER A 290 -10.14 -21.25 19.00
CA SER A 290 -11.18 -20.95 20.00
C SER A 290 -12.14 -22.14 20.09
N ASP A 291 -12.45 -22.61 21.30
CA ASP A 291 -13.24 -23.83 21.54
C ASP A 291 -12.67 -25.11 20.90
N ILE A 292 -11.34 -25.29 20.92
CA ILE A 292 -10.72 -26.44 20.26
C ILE A 292 -9.64 -27.13 21.08
N GLN A 293 -9.48 -28.42 20.82
CA GLN A 293 -8.36 -29.26 21.20
C GLN A 293 -7.85 -29.97 19.95
N PHE A 294 -6.53 -29.98 19.74
CA PHE A 294 -5.97 -30.69 18.60
C PHE A 294 -4.65 -31.38 18.91
N LEU A 295 -4.39 -32.43 18.13
CA LEU A 295 -3.12 -33.11 18.05
C LEU A 295 -2.76 -33.31 16.58
N LYS A 296 -1.56 -32.90 16.19
CA LYS A 296 -1.03 -33.01 14.84
C LYS A 296 0.33 -33.68 14.88
N VAL A 297 0.54 -34.66 13.99
CA VAL A 297 1.83 -35.30 13.75
C VAL A 297 2.17 -35.10 12.28
N SER A 298 3.36 -34.58 11.99
CA SER A 298 3.84 -34.37 10.63
C SER A 298 5.19 -35.04 10.44
N TYR A 299 5.45 -35.54 9.24
CA TYR A 299 6.72 -36.12 8.82
C TYR A 299 7.12 -35.55 7.47
N ALA A 300 8.36 -35.09 7.34
CA ALA A 300 8.93 -34.58 6.09
C ALA A 300 10.05 -35.48 5.59
N PHE A 301 10.09 -35.78 4.29
CA PHE A 301 11.16 -36.57 3.71
C PHE A 301 11.34 -36.19 2.25
N SER A 302 12.54 -36.44 1.70
CA SER A 302 12.83 -36.21 0.30
C SER A 302 13.09 -37.55 -0.38
N LEU A 303 12.52 -37.77 -1.57
CA LEU A 303 12.75 -38.95 -2.39
C LEU A 303 13.15 -38.50 -3.81
N SER A 304 14.41 -38.73 -4.18
CA SER A 304 15.00 -38.16 -5.39
C SER A 304 14.86 -36.62 -5.42
N GLU A 305 14.22 -36.06 -6.46
CA GLU A 305 14.00 -34.63 -6.60
C GLU A 305 12.73 -34.13 -5.89
N PHE A 306 11.93 -35.01 -5.27
CA PHE A 306 10.65 -34.64 -4.66
C PHE A 306 10.78 -34.45 -3.15
N ASP A 307 10.23 -33.35 -2.65
CA ASP A 307 10.07 -33.08 -1.22
C ASP A 307 8.64 -33.39 -0.79
N PHE A 308 8.49 -34.28 0.18
CA PHE A 308 7.22 -34.72 0.73
C PHE A 308 7.04 -34.21 2.16
N LYS A 309 5.84 -33.77 2.48
CA LYS A 309 5.36 -33.55 3.85
C LYS A 309 4.03 -34.26 4.00
N ILE A 310 3.90 -35.13 4.99
CA ILE A 310 2.63 -35.77 5.34
C ILE A 310 2.27 -35.41 6.78
N TYR A 311 0.98 -35.34 7.08
CA TYR A 311 0.51 -35.14 8.44
C TYR A 311 -0.83 -35.84 8.70
N GLY A 312 -1.02 -36.19 9.97
CA GLY A 312 -2.30 -36.54 10.55
C GLY A 312 -2.70 -35.52 11.60
N LEU A 313 -3.98 -35.20 11.67
CA LEU A 313 -4.57 -34.21 12.57
C LEU A 313 -5.85 -34.77 13.19
N HIS A 314 -5.94 -34.67 14.51
CA HIS A 314 -7.12 -35.00 15.30
C HIS A 314 -7.67 -33.72 15.94
N LEU A 315 -8.98 -33.48 15.79
CA LEU A 315 -9.65 -32.25 16.21
C LEU A 315 -10.90 -32.52 17.02
N LYS A 316 -10.98 -31.91 18.20
CA LYS A 316 -12.13 -31.94 19.12
C LYS A 316 -12.49 -30.54 19.59
N ASP A 317 -13.71 -30.35 20.06
CA ASP A 317 -14.07 -29.16 20.83
C ASP A 317 -13.61 -29.30 22.30
N THR A 318 -13.79 -28.26 23.11
CA THR A 318 -13.37 -28.31 24.52
C THR A 318 -14.21 -29.25 25.39
N ALA A 319 -15.41 -29.63 24.93
CA ALA A 319 -16.27 -30.63 25.56
C ALA A 319 -15.87 -32.07 25.19
N GLY A 320 -14.88 -32.25 24.31
CA GLY A 320 -14.37 -33.55 23.88
C GLY A 320 -15.13 -34.17 22.70
N LYS A 321 -16.11 -33.46 22.12
CA LYS A 321 -16.82 -33.91 20.93
C LYS A 321 -15.89 -33.82 19.71
N LEU A 322 -15.86 -34.90 18.93
CA LEU A 322 -15.06 -34.96 17.71
C LEU A 322 -15.56 -33.94 16.68
N ILE A 323 -14.67 -33.02 16.26
CA ILE A 323 -14.88 -32.15 15.11
C ILE A 323 -14.49 -32.91 13.84
N GLY A 324 -13.33 -33.57 13.84
CA GLY A 324 -12.88 -34.35 12.70
C GLY A 324 -11.47 -34.92 12.82
N ASN A 325 -11.12 -35.75 11.84
CA ASN A 325 -9.76 -36.22 11.60
C ASN A 325 -9.36 -35.83 10.19
N GLU A 326 -8.12 -35.39 10.00
CA GLU A 326 -7.58 -35.00 8.71
C GLU A 326 -6.25 -35.69 8.46
N ILE A 327 -6.10 -36.27 7.27
CA ILE A 327 -4.83 -36.75 6.76
C ILE A 327 -4.53 -35.92 5.52
N GLY A 328 -3.35 -35.32 5.47
CA GLY A 328 -2.96 -34.50 4.33
C GLY A 328 -1.48 -34.54 4.07
N GLY A 329 -1.09 -33.91 2.98
CA GLY A 329 0.30 -33.78 2.61
C GLY A 329 0.53 -32.75 1.52
N GLU A 330 1.79 -32.40 1.37
CA GLU A 330 2.34 -31.52 0.33
C GLU A 330 3.47 -32.28 -0.37
N ILE A 331 3.48 -32.21 -1.70
CA ILE A 331 4.58 -32.66 -2.54
C ILE A 331 5.05 -31.45 -3.32
N ASP A 332 6.34 -31.14 -3.24
CA ASP A 332 7.01 -30.14 -4.05
C ASP A 332 8.00 -30.83 -5.01
N TYR A 333 7.96 -30.48 -6.29
CA TYR A 333 8.88 -30.92 -7.34
C TYR A 333 9.59 -29.69 -7.93
N PRO A 334 10.92 -29.55 -7.76
CA PRO A 334 11.70 -28.50 -8.40
C PRO A 334 11.53 -28.57 -9.92
N PHE A 335 11.07 -27.48 -10.52
CA PHE A 335 10.83 -27.41 -11.96
C PHE A 335 11.14 -26.01 -12.47
N PHE A 336 12.12 -25.89 -13.36
CA PHE A 336 12.72 -24.60 -13.76
C PHE A 336 13.12 -23.75 -12.53
N ASN A 337 12.95 -22.43 -12.59
CA ASN A 337 13.27 -21.50 -11.51
C ASN A 337 12.15 -21.44 -10.44
N GLY A 338 11.65 -22.60 -10.02
CA GLY A 338 10.52 -22.73 -9.10
C GLY A 338 10.22 -24.18 -8.75
N ALA A 339 9.01 -24.43 -8.26
CA ALA A 339 8.52 -25.76 -7.93
C ALA A 339 7.06 -25.93 -8.36
N LEU A 340 6.75 -27.08 -8.97
CA LEU A 340 5.39 -27.59 -9.05
C LEU A 340 5.02 -28.15 -7.69
N PHE A 341 3.84 -27.82 -7.19
CA PHE A 341 3.39 -28.31 -5.89
C PHE A 341 2.00 -28.95 -5.99
N LEU A 342 1.76 -29.91 -5.12
CA LEU A 342 0.45 -30.52 -4.87
C LEU A 342 0.24 -30.64 -3.36
N GLN A 343 -0.77 -29.96 -2.85
CA GLN A 343 -1.28 -30.10 -1.50
C GLN A 343 -2.61 -30.85 -1.54
N THR A 344 -2.77 -31.85 -0.68
CA THR A 344 -4.01 -32.61 -0.57
C THR A 344 -4.34 -32.87 0.88
N ALA A 345 -5.63 -32.91 1.21
CA ALA A 345 -6.10 -33.44 2.47
C ALA A 345 -7.47 -34.09 2.32
N ILE A 346 -7.69 -35.15 3.09
CA ILE A 346 -8.96 -35.85 3.23
C ILE A 346 -9.40 -35.82 4.68
N GLY A 347 -10.69 -35.69 4.89
CA GLY A 347 -11.30 -35.67 6.21
C GLY A 347 -12.56 -36.53 6.29
N LYS A 348 -13.22 -36.46 7.43
CA LYS A 348 -14.47 -37.20 7.69
C LYS A 348 -15.59 -36.75 6.74
N ASP A 349 -16.59 -37.62 6.56
CA ASP A 349 -17.84 -37.33 5.85
C ASP A 349 -17.66 -36.94 4.36
N GLY A 350 -16.57 -37.41 3.73
CA GLY A 350 -16.26 -37.12 2.33
C GLY A 350 -15.80 -35.69 2.09
N ALA A 351 -15.24 -35.03 3.12
CA ALA A 351 -14.56 -33.76 2.97
C ALA A 351 -13.16 -33.98 2.37
N TYR A 352 -12.78 -33.14 1.39
CA TYR A 352 -11.48 -33.21 0.74
C TYR A 352 -11.05 -31.85 0.19
N SER A 353 -9.75 -31.67 -0.01
CA SER A 353 -9.19 -30.50 -0.66
C SER A 353 -7.95 -30.89 -1.47
N PHE A 354 -7.85 -30.35 -2.68
CA PHE A 354 -6.71 -30.48 -3.58
C PHE A 354 -6.30 -29.08 -4.03
N TYR A 355 -5.04 -28.72 -3.84
CA TYR A 355 -4.48 -27.47 -4.33
C TYR A 355 -3.18 -27.77 -5.06
N SER A 356 -3.12 -27.46 -6.35
CA SER A 356 -1.94 -27.71 -7.16
C SER A 356 -1.60 -26.51 -8.01
N GLY A 357 -0.32 -26.34 -8.32
CA GLY A 357 0.12 -25.19 -9.06
C GLY A 357 1.63 -25.11 -9.20
N TYR A 358 2.09 -23.89 -9.48
CA TYR A 358 3.49 -23.54 -9.64
C TYR A 358 3.83 -22.35 -8.72
N ARG A 359 4.90 -22.50 -7.94
CA ARG A 359 5.50 -21.44 -7.13
C ARG A 359 6.89 -21.12 -7.64
N TRP A 360 7.27 -19.86 -7.64
CA TRP A 360 8.57 -19.42 -8.14
C TRP A 360 9.10 -18.27 -7.30
N ASP A 361 10.43 -18.14 -7.28
CA ASP A 361 11.15 -17.06 -6.60
C ASP A 361 12.33 -16.61 -7.46
N ILE A 362 12.51 -15.30 -7.66
CA ILE A 362 13.68 -14.76 -8.35
C ILE A 362 14.99 -15.19 -7.66
N SER A 363 14.99 -15.39 -6.33
CA SER A 363 16.16 -15.91 -5.61
C SER A 363 16.53 -17.35 -6.00
N SER A 364 15.56 -18.12 -6.49
CA SER A 364 15.75 -19.48 -7.01
C SER A 364 16.17 -19.53 -8.48
N ILE A 365 16.25 -18.37 -9.16
CA ILE A 365 16.90 -18.24 -10.48
C ILE A 365 18.42 -18.34 -10.25
N ARG A 366 18.95 -19.56 -10.14
CA ARG A 366 20.40 -19.83 -10.08
C ARG A 366 21.12 -19.67 -11.42
N HIS A 367 20.40 -19.27 -12.48
CA HIS A 367 21.01 -18.99 -13.76
C HIS A 367 21.55 -17.56 -13.83
N LYS A 368 22.85 -17.47 -14.18
CA LYS A 368 23.56 -16.26 -14.59
C LYS A 368 22.85 -15.60 -15.78
N TYR A 369 21.78 -14.87 -15.52
CA TYR A 369 21.15 -14.01 -16.52
C TYR A 369 21.79 -12.62 -16.44
N ASN A 370 22.12 -12.08 -17.61
CA ASN A 370 22.66 -10.75 -17.80
C ASN A 370 21.87 -9.71 -17.01
N SER A 371 22.61 -8.81 -16.37
CA SER A 371 22.08 -7.70 -15.59
C SER A 371 21.08 -6.90 -16.43
N PHE A 372 19.79 -7.05 -16.13
CA PHE A 372 18.86 -5.97 -16.40
C PHE A 372 19.32 -4.78 -15.60
N ASN A 373 19.83 -3.74 -16.27
CA ASN A 373 20.06 -2.43 -15.65
C ASN A 373 18.68 -1.81 -15.37
N LEU A 374 18.05 -2.28 -14.30
CA LEU A 374 16.79 -1.80 -13.79
C LEU A 374 17.08 -0.67 -12.80
N ASP A 375 16.91 0.57 -13.24
CA ASP A 375 16.89 1.74 -12.36
C ASP A 375 15.58 1.71 -11.56
N VAL A 376 15.70 1.39 -10.27
CA VAL A 376 14.59 1.34 -9.33
C VAL A 376 14.57 2.64 -8.55
N LYS A 377 13.52 3.44 -8.75
CA LYS A 377 13.26 4.65 -7.97
C LYS A 377 12.01 4.48 -7.13
N ASN A 378 12.19 4.66 -5.84
CA ASN A 378 11.12 4.63 -4.87
C ASN A 378 10.86 6.03 -4.35
N TYR A 379 9.59 6.27 -4.04
CA TYR A 379 9.18 7.45 -3.31
C TYR A 379 8.10 7.05 -2.32
N PHE A 380 8.34 7.31 -1.05
CA PHE A 380 7.35 7.21 0.00
C PHE A 380 7.10 8.60 0.57
N ASN A 381 5.85 8.89 0.88
CA ASN A 381 5.43 10.08 1.57
C ASN A 381 4.39 9.68 2.60
N ILE A 382 4.46 10.25 3.80
CA ILE A 382 3.37 10.25 4.76
C ILE A 382 3.11 11.69 5.20
N VAL A 383 1.85 12.11 5.18
CA VAL A 383 1.41 13.46 5.52
C VAL A 383 0.28 13.34 6.53
N GLY A 384 0.50 13.84 7.74
CA GLY A 384 -0.57 14.14 8.70
C GLY A 384 -1.03 15.57 8.46
N GLU A 385 -2.32 15.80 8.37
CA GLU A 385 -2.93 17.08 8.02
C GLU A 385 -4.09 17.34 8.99
N TYR A 386 -4.23 18.57 9.44
CA TYR A 386 -5.36 19.04 10.21
C TYR A 386 -5.76 20.43 9.70
N GLY A 387 -7.05 20.65 9.48
CA GLY A 387 -7.53 21.93 8.95
C GLY A 387 -8.91 22.31 9.47
N ASP A 388 -9.08 23.61 9.66
CA ASP A 388 -10.36 24.29 9.81
C ASP A 388 -10.63 25.04 8.50
N PHE A 389 -11.63 24.58 7.76
CA PHE A 389 -11.94 25.10 6.43
C PHE A 389 -13.20 25.95 6.49
N SER A 390 -13.16 27.13 5.88
CA SER A 390 -14.37 27.94 5.70
C SER A 390 -15.34 27.24 4.74
N GLN A 391 -16.66 27.38 5.00
CA GLN A 391 -17.68 26.90 4.06
C GLN A 391 -17.43 27.52 2.67
N LYS A 392 -17.26 26.65 1.66
CA LYS A 392 -16.82 27.08 0.32
C LYS A 392 -17.95 27.80 -0.41
N ILE A 393 -17.65 28.97 -0.98
CA ILE A 393 -18.53 29.70 -1.92
C ILE A 393 -18.24 29.31 -3.38
N TYR A 394 -17.39 28.29 -3.63
CA TYR A 394 -16.93 27.92 -4.97
C TYR A 394 -16.89 26.41 -5.20
N ARG A 395 -16.95 26.02 -6.49
CA ARG A 395 -17.07 24.64 -6.97
C ARG A 395 -16.07 23.69 -6.29
N LEU A 396 -16.56 22.50 -5.97
CA LEU A 396 -15.81 21.47 -5.28
C LEU A 396 -14.64 20.95 -6.08
N GLN A 397 -13.57 20.63 -5.35
CA GLN A 397 -12.43 19.93 -5.90
C GLN A 397 -12.79 18.45 -6.10
N ASN A 398 -12.37 17.88 -7.23
CA ASN A 398 -12.46 16.44 -7.44
C ASN A 398 -11.67 15.66 -6.35
N GLY A 399 -12.35 14.79 -5.60
CA GLY A 399 -11.86 14.06 -4.42
C GLY A 399 -12.22 14.65 -3.04
N TYR A 400 -12.84 15.83 -2.97
CA TYR A 400 -13.31 16.48 -1.73
C TYR A 400 -14.80 16.83 -1.75
N GLU A 401 -15.54 16.27 -2.70
CA GLU A 401 -16.95 16.54 -2.97
C GLU A 401 -17.87 16.17 -1.80
N GLU A 402 -17.42 15.32 -0.87
CA GLU A 402 -18.23 14.90 0.28
C GLU A 402 -17.85 15.62 1.59
N TRP A 403 -16.93 16.59 1.55
CA TRP A 403 -16.42 17.30 2.74
C TRP A 403 -16.92 18.74 2.88
N GLU A 404 -17.93 19.14 2.09
CA GLU A 404 -18.48 20.50 2.02
C GLU A 404 -18.98 21.07 3.34
N GLY A 405 -19.50 20.21 4.21
CA GLY A 405 -20.06 20.59 5.50
C GLY A 405 -19.09 20.46 6.67
N ALA A 406 -17.88 19.90 6.48
CA ALA A 406 -17.00 19.56 7.57
C ALA A 406 -16.14 20.76 8.01
N LYS A 407 -16.48 21.33 9.17
CA LYS A 407 -15.77 22.48 9.77
C LYS A 407 -14.34 22.13 10.24
N HIS A 408 -14.15 20.92 10.79
CA HIS A 408 -12.85 20.45 11.29
C HIS A 408 -12.51 19.10 10.68
N VAL A 409 -11.30 18.96 10.15
CA VAL A 409 -10.91 17.76 9.42
C VAL A 409 -9.44 17.41 9.66
N GLY A 410 -9.16 16.21 10.15
CA GLY A 410 -7.81 15.69 10.33
C GLY A 410 -7.56 14.34 9.64
N PHE A 411 -6.49 14.22 8.86
CA PHE A 411 -6.14 13.05 8.07
C PHE A 411 -4.68 12.64 8.19
N TRP A 412 -4.40 11.36 7.97
CA TRP A 412 -3.12 10.91 7.45
C TRP A 412 -3.29 10.40 6.01
N HIS A 413 -2.32 10.74 5.17
CA HIS A 413 -2.19 10.28 3.80
C HIS A 413 -0.80 9.68 3.62
N SER A 414 -0.70 8.48 3.08
CA SER A 414 0.56 7.93 2.60
C SER A 414 0.51 7.67 1.11
N THR A 415 1.58 8.07 0.43
CA THR A 415 1.77 7.83 -0.99
C THR A 415 3.06 7.09 -1.17
N TYR A 416 2.97 5.84 -1.61
CA TYR A 416 4.10 5.15 -2.16
C TYR A 416 4.07 5.19 -3.69
N LYS A 417 5.23 5.35 -4.30
CA LYS A 417 5.46 5.23 -5.74
C LYS A 417 6.69 4.38 -5.98
N LEU A 418 6.53 3.33 -6.78
CA LEU A 418 7.61 2.54 -7.34
C LEU A 418 7.74 2.91 -8.81
N THR A 419 8.96 3.24 -9.25
CA THR A 419 9.31 3.39 -10.65
C THR A 419 10.40 2.38 -10.98
N LEU A 420 10.11 1.45 -11.88
CA LEU A 420 11.08 0.53 -12.46
C LEU A 420 11.38 1.02 -13.87
N LYS A 421 12.64 1.27 -14.19
CA LYS A 421 13.04 1.72 -15.52
C LYS A 421 14.20 0.86 -16.03
N SER A 422 14.00 0.25 -17.18
CA SER A 422 15.07 -0.32 -18.01
C SER A 422 15.22 0.52 -19.29
N ASP A 423 16.08 0.10 -20.22
CA ASP A 423 16.29 0.78 -21.50
C ASP A 423 14.99 0.93 -22.31
N ASN A 424 14.15 -0.12 -22.30
CA ASN A 424 12.96 -0.21 -23.14
C ASN A 424 11.65 -0.29 -22.34
N LEU A 425 11.67 -0.57 -21.04
CA LEU A 425 10.46 -0.70 -20.22
C LEU A 425 10.47 0.29 -19.06
N LYS A 426 9.36 1.00 -18.86
CA LYS A 426 9.13 1.85 -17.69
C LYS A 426 7.80 1.48 -17.04
N VAL A 427 7.87 1.09 -15.78
CA VAL A 427 6.71 0.78 -14.94
C VAL A 427 6.69 1.77 -13.81
N LYS A 428 5.54 2.42 -13.58
CA LYS A 428 5.31 3.28 -12.44
C LYS A 428 4.02 2.87 -11.77
N ILE A 429 4.13 2.48 -10.52
CA ILE A 429 3.01 2.04 -9.69
C ILE A 429 2.92 2.99 -8.52
N SER A 430 1.72 3.42 -8.17
CA SER A 430 1.54 4.21 -6.95
C SER A 430 0.27 3.87 -6.20
N THR A 431 0.31 4.15 -4.90
CA THR A 431 -0.88 4.56 -4.15
C THR A 431 -1.02 6.06 -4.36
N GLY A 432 -1.52 6.48 -5.53
CA GLY A 432 -1.52 7.90 -5.90
C GLY A 432 -2.24 8.78 -4.87
N LYS A 433 -2.12 10.11 -4.98
CA LYS A 433 -2.82 11.03 -4.07
C LYS A 433 -4.37 10.94 -4.14
N ASP A 434 -4.86 10.24 -5.18
CA ASP A 434 -6.25 9.88 -5.45
C ASP A 434 -6.69 8.55 -4.81
N SER A 435 -5.74 7.79 -4.26
CA SER A 435 -6.05 6.72 -3.33
C SER A 435 -6.46 7.40 -2.03
N LYS A 436 -7.77 7.40 -1.78
CA LYS A 436 -8.48 8.11 -0.71
C LYS A 436 -7.83 7.92 0.69
N VAL A 437 -8.20 8.81 1.63
CA VAL A 437 -7.74 8.94 3.04
C VAL A 437 -7.23 7.62 3.63
N ASP A 438 -6.01 7.61 4.20
CA ASP A 438 -5.51 6.41 4.86
C ASP A 438 -6.06 6.28 6.28
N TYR A 439 -6.11 7.40 7.02
CA TYR A 439 -6.61 7.45 8.39
C TYR A 439 -7.28 8.80 8.64
N VAL A 440 -8.47 8.83 9.23
CA VAL A 440 -9.07 10.05 9.80
C VAL A 440 -8.72 10.03 11.29
N ILE A 441 -8.18 11.12 11.83
CA ILE A 441 -7.87 11.20 13.26
C ILE A 441 -9.01 11.92 14.00
N TRP A 442 -9.66 12.94 13.39
CA TRP A 442 -10.71 13.74 14.03
C TRP A 442 -11.68 14.36 12.98
N GLY A 443 -12.99 14.26 13.23
CA GLY A 443 -14.09 14.80 12.38
C GLY A 443 -15.43 14.07 12.61
N ASN A 444 -16.56 14.66 12.20
CA ASN A 444 -17.91 14.12 12.47
C ASN A 444 -18.05 12.66 11.96
N THR A 445 -18.23 11.72 12.88
CA THR A 445 -17.77 10.32 12.70
C THR A 445 -18.65 9.43 11.80
N ALA A 446 -19.91 9.79 11.54
CA ALA A 446 -20.83 8.95 10.77
C ALA A 446 -20.57 8.97 9.25
N ASP A 447 -20.28 10.14 8.69
CA ASP A 447 -19.99 10.29 7.25
C ASP A 447 -18.64 9.66 6.87
N ASN A 448 -17.69 9.62 7.82
CA ASN A 448 -16.34 9.10 7.63
C ASN A 448 -16.27 7.58 7.38
N PHE A 449 -17.13 6.81 8.05
CA PHE A 449 -17.25 5.36 7.88
C PHE A 449 -17.86 5.00 6.52
N LEU A 450 -18.89 5.74 6.09
CA LEU A 450 -19.49 5.58 4.77
C LEU A 450 -18.48 5.94 3.66
N TYR A 451 -17.70 7.01 3.88
CA TYR A 451 -16.65 7.44 2.99
C TYR A 451 -15.59 6.35 2.82
N SER A 452 -14.94 5.87 3.90
CA SER A 452 -13.89 4.83 3.81
C SER A 452 -14.38 3.53 3.15
N LYS A 453 -15.64 3.12 3.38
CA LYS A 453 -16.27 1.95 2.74
C LYS A 453 -16.43 2.09 1.23
N THR A 454 -16.75 3.29 0.76
CA THR A 454 -16.99 3.61 -0.65
C THR A 454 -15.73 4.12 -1.37
N HIS A 455 -14.71 4.51 -0.60
CA HIS A 455 -13.52 5.20 -1.05
C HIS A 455 -12.24 4.44 -0.67
N ARG A 456 -11.85 3.45 -1.49
CA ARG A 456 -10.69 2.57 -1.23
C ARG A 456 -9.35 3.16 -1.67
N LYS A 457 -8.29 2.82 -0.93
CA LYS A 457 -6.91 3.06 -1.33
C LYS A 457 -6.50 2.09 -2.44
N LEU A 458 -6.60 2.53 -3.69
CA LEU A 458 -6.28 1.70 -4.85
C LEU A 458 -4.86 1.98 -5.33
N TRP A 459 -4.04 0.93 -5.30
CA TRP A 459 -2.82 0.89 -6.08
C TRP A 459 -3.17 0.88 -7.56
N HIS A 460 -2.54 1.75 -8.33
CA HIS A 460 -2.75 1.81 -9.77
C HIS A 460 -1.42 1.96 -10.49
N PHE A 461 -1.40 1.46 -11.72
CA PHE A 461 -0.37 1.83 -12.68
C PHE A 461 -0.54 3.31 -12.97
N GLU A 462 0.43 4.13 -12.57
CA GLU A 462 0.57 5.48 -13.12
C GLU A 462 1.18 5.39 -14.53
N GLU A 463 2.07 4.43 -14.78
CA GLU A 463 2.73 4.27 -16.08
C GLU A 463 3.08 2.80 -16.32
N LEU A 464 2.93 2.35 -17.55
CA LEU A 464 3.44 1.07 -18.05
C LEU A 464 3.70 1.26 -19.54
N SER A 465 4.92 1.67 -19.87
CA SER A 465 5.31 2.03 -21.23
C SER A 465 6.48 1.19 -21.72
N TYR A 466 6.39 0.75 -22.97
CA TYR A 466 7.45 0.09 -23.70
C TYR A 466 7.94 1.00 -24.83
N LYS A 467 9.22 1.33 -24.83
CA LYS A 467 9.88 2.16 -25.82
C LYS A 467 10.78 1.30 -26.70
N LYS A 468 10.68 1.48 -28.01
CA LYS A 468 11.61 0.94 -29.00
C LYS A 468 11.88 2.00 -30.05
N ASN A 469 13.14 2.42 -30.19
CA ASN A 469 13.54 3.56 -31.00
C ASN A 469 12.76 4.82 -30.58
N ASP A 470 12.07 5.46 -31.51
CA ASP A 470 11.29 6.68 -31.27
C ASP A 470 9.84 6.40 -30.89
N LEU A 471 9.41 5.13 -30.90
CA LEU A 471 8.05 4.71 -30.62
C LEU A 471 7.88 4.28 -29.16
N THR A 472 6.77 4.69 -28.54
CA THR A 472 6.39 4.31 -27.18
C THR A 472 4.95 3.79 -27.16
N LEU A 473 4.76 2.62 -26.58
CA LEU A 473 3.48 1.90 -26.46
C LEU A 473 3.08 1.77 -24.99
N GLY A 474 1.77 1.80 -24.72
CA GLY A 474 1.21 1.48 -23.39
C GLY A 474 0.68 2.71 -22.65
N LEU A 475 0.61 2.61 -21.32
CA LEU A 475 0.18 3.68 -20.43
C LEU A 475 1.34 4.65 -20.20
N GLN A 476 1.25 5.85 -20.75
CA GLN A 476 2.35 6.80 -20.84
C GLN A 476 1.90 8.25 -20.57
N GLY A 477 2.80 9.08 -20.07
CA GLY A 477 2.50 10.47 -19.73
C GLY A 477 2.34 11.37 -20.95
N LEU A 478 1.21 12.08 -21.02
CA LEU A 478 0.94 13.21 -21.92
C LEU A 478 0.99 14.51 -21.11
N THR A 479 1.83 15.45 -21.53
CA THR A 479 2.00 16.75 -20.85
C THR A 479 1.83 17.90 -21.82
N ILE A 480 0.95 18.84 -21.49
CA ILE A 480 0.93 20.18 -22.07
C ILE A 480 1.29 21.14 -20.94
N LEU A 481 2.45 21.81 -21.06
CA LEU A 481 3.06 22.55 -19.97
C LEU A 481 2.07 23.53 -19.33
N GLY A 482 1.86 23.39 -18.01
CA GLY A 482 1.00 24.29 -17.22
C GLY A 482 -0.50 24.02 -17.31
N PHE A 483 -0.93 23.11 -18.20
CA PHE A 483 -2.34 22.80 -18.44
C PHE A 483 -2.67 21.32 -18.20
N ILE A 484 -2.02 20.39 -18.92
CA ILE A 484 -2.33 18.95 -18.90
C ILE A 484 -1.15 18.14 -18.38
N SER A 485 -1.38 17.19 -17.48
CA SER A 485 -0.38 16.20 -17.03
C SER A 485 -1.07 14.90 -16.64
N GLU A 486 -1.38 14.07 -17.62
CA GLU A 486 -2.10 12.80 -17.43
C GLU A 486 -1.39 11.62 -18.06
N ASN A 487 -1.62 10.41 -17.56
CA ASN A 487 -1.16 9.18 -18.21
C ASN A 487 -2.30 8.57 -19.02
N LEU A 488 -2.10 8.43 -20.32
CA LEU A 488 -3.07 7.83 -21.24
C LEU A 488 -2.51 6.57 -21.87
N THR A 489 -3.39 5.62 -22.20
CA THR A 489 -2.99 4.42 -22.94
C THR A 489 -2.98 4.73 -24.42
N GLY A 490 -1.89 4.42 -25.11
CA GLY A 490 -1.79 4.73 -26.53
C GLY A 490 -0.46 4.39 -27.16
N ILE A 491 -0.26 4.93 -28.35
CA ILE A 491 0.96 4.85 -29.15
C ILE A 491 1.43 6.27 -29.39
N SER A 492 2.69 6.55 -29.09
CA SER A 492 3.32 7.84 -29.36
C SER A 492 4.65 7.66 -30.08
N PHE A 493 5.07 8.69 -30.80
CA PHE A 493 6.39 8.82 -31.37
C PHE A 493 7.03 10.13 -30.90
N ASN A 494 8.35 10.14 -30.72
CA ASN A 494 9.09 11.34 -30.34
C ASN A 494 10.41 11.43 -31.11
N ARG A 495 10.46 12.34 -32.08
CA ARG A 495 11.66 12.75 -32.83
C ARG A 495 11.83 14.28 -32.76
N GLU A 496 11.96 14.94 -33.91
CA GLU A 496 11.85 16.40 -34.04
C GLU A 496 10.43 16.90 -33.79
N LEU A 497 9.45 16.05 -34.05
CA LEU A 497 8.03 16.22 -33.73
C LEU A 497 7.64 15.11 -32.74
N SER A 498 6.80 15.44 -31.78
CA SER A 498 6.15 14.47 -30.89
C SER A 498 4.70 14.32 -31.29
N GLY A 499 4.19 13.10 -31.39
CA GLY A 499 2.78 12.89 -31.67
C GLY A 499 2.31 11.54 -31.18
N GLY A 500 0.99 11.36 -31.12
CA GLY A 500 0.45 10.09 -30.67
C GLY A 500 -1.06 10.02 -30.70
N TYR A 501 -1.53 8.78 -30.64
CA TYR A 501 -2.94 8.45 -30.52
C TYR A 501 -3.18 7.72 -29.20
N PHE A 502 -4.12 8.23 -28.41
CA PHE A 502 -4.42 7.75 -27.08
C PHE A 502 -5.92 7.52 -26.89
N PHE A 503 -6.28 6.70 -25.91
CA PHE A 503 -7.67 6.43 -25.56
C PHE A 503 -7.85 6.33 -24.04
N GLU A 504 -9.01 6.77 -23.57
CA GLU A 504 -9.41 6.71 -22.17
C GLU A 504 -10.25 5.45 -21.92
N GLN A 505 -9.84 4.61 -20.97
CA GLN A 505 -10.54 3.36 -20.65
C GLN A 505 -11.50 3.45 -19.46
N ASN A 506 -11.43 4.49 -18.60
CA ASN A 506 -12.20 4.55 -17.35
C ASN A 506 -12.62 5.97 -16.93
N GLY A 507 -13.08 6.81 -17.86
CA GLY A 507 -13.84 8.00 -17.45
C GLY A 507 -15.18 7.56 -16.89
N LYS A 508 -15.58 8.03 -15.69
CA LYS A 508 -17.00 8.03 -15.29
C LYS A 508 -17.72 8.99 -16.23
N THR A 509 -18.04 8.53 -17.41
CA THR A 509 -18.92 9.27 -18.29
C THR A 509 -20.35 8.94 -17.89
N LEU A 510 -21.21 9.96 -17.86
CA LEU A 510 -22.67 9.83 -17.72
C LEU A 510 -23.17 8.58 -18.44
N GLU A 511 -24.08 7.83 -17.82
CA GLU A 511 -24.65 6.59 -18.38
C GLU A 511 -24.97 6.77 -19.88
N GLY A 512 -24.27 6.03 -20.75
CA GLY A 512 -24.47 6.06 -22.20
C GLY A 512 -23.38 6.71 -23.05
N SER A 513 -22.26 7.19 -22.49
CA SER A 513 -21.15 7.75 -23.27
C SER A 513 -20.07 6.72 -23.69
N THR A 514 -19.53 6.89 -24.90
CA THR A 514 -18.47 6.07 -25.51
C THR A 514 -17.06 6.54 -25.12
N ASN A 515 -16.09 5.62 -25.05
CA ASN A 515 -14.66 5.92 -24.80
C ASN A 515 -14.15 7.10 -25.66
N PHE A 516 -13.41 8.04 -25.05
CA PHE A 516 -12.78 9.15 -25.75
C PHE A 516 -11.45 8.75 -26.39
N HIS A 517 -11.20 9.30 -27.56
CA HIS A 517 -9.96 9.18 -28.32
C HIS A 517 -9.26 10.53 -28.39
N TYR A 518 -7.93 10.51 -28.31
CA TYR A 518 -7.08 11.69 -28.30
C TYR A 518 -6.03 11.57 -29.39
N LEU A 519 -5.90 12.61 -30.21
CA LEU A 519 -4.80 12.78 -31.15
C LEU A 519 -3.96 13.97 -30.69
N TYR A 520 -2.68 13.73 -30.44
CA TYR A 520 -1.73 14.73 -29.95
C TYR A 520 -0.63 14.98 -30.96
N LEU A 521 -0.24 16.23 -31.09
CA LEU A 521 0.92 16.68 -31.84
C LEU A 521 1.62 17.79 -31.05
N SER A 522 2.94 17.75 -30.99
CA SER A 522 3.78 18.81 -30.41
C SER A 522 5.01 19.06 -31.27
N VAL A 523 5.27 20.35 -31.48
CA VAL A 523 6.34 20.89 -32.32
C VAL A 523 7.21 21.80 -31.46
N PRO A 524 8.37 21.32 -30.98
CA PRO A 524 9.32 22.15 -30.28
C PRO A 524 10.06 23.09 -31.26
N TYR A 525 10.18 24.36 -30.90
CA TYR A 525 11.00 25.35 -31.62
C TYR A 525 11.77 26.24 -30.63
N LYS A 526 13.08 26.02 -30.51
CA LYS A 526 13.95 26.69 -29.52
C LYS A 526 13.41 26.52 -28.09
N SER A 527 13.01 27.61 -27.44
CA SER A 527 12.41 27.62 -26.10
C SER A 527 10.88 27.60 -26.12
N PHE A 528 10.26 27.54 -27.30
CA PHE A 528 8.83 27.45 -27.50
C PHE A 528 8.42 26.03 -27.84
N GLU A 529 7.18 25.70 -27.49
CA GLU A 529 6.54 24.43 -27.83
C GLU A 529 5.10 24.74 -28.25
N PHE A 530 4.77 24.38 -29.48
CA PHE A 530 3.39 24.40 -29.96
C PHE A 530 2.80 23.01 -29.78
N SER A 531 1.64 22.91 -29.13
CA SER A 531 0.94 21.65 -28.94
C SER A 531 -0.49 21.74 -29.48
N TYR A 532 -0.92 20.68 -30.15
CA TYR A 532 -2.28 20.45 -30.58
C TYR A 532 -2.80 19.16 -29.95
N LEU A 533 -4.00 19.22 -29.38
CA LEU A 533 -4.68 18.05 -28.83
C LEU A 533 -6.13 18.05 -29.32
N TYR A 534 -6.48 17.02 -30.08
CA TYR A 534 -7.84 16.75 -30.51
C TYR A 534 -8.43 15.63 -29.66
N ARG A 535 -9.62 15.86 -29.11
CA ARG A 535 -10.40 14.89 -28.35
C ARG A 535 -11.72 14.64 -29.06
N THR A 536 -12.10 13.38 -29.21
CA THR A 536 -13.40 13.03 -29.78
C THR A 536 -14.00 11.81 -29.10
N ASN A 537 -15.32 11.83 -28.93
CA ASN A 537 -16.15 10.63 -28.90
C ASN A 537 -17.11 10.73 -30.10
N LYS A 538 -17.86 9.69 -30.46
CA LYS A 538 -18.74 9.72 -31.65
C LYS A 538 -19.78 10.87 -31.67
N ARG A 539 -19.98 11.60 -30.58
CA ARG A 539 -20.97 12.69 -30.39
C ARG A 539 -20.36 14.06 -30.11
N GLU A 540 -19.17 14.12 -29.55
CA GLU A 540 -18.50 15.34 -29.08
C GLU A 540 -17.10 15.42 -29.65
N PHE A 541 -16.67 16.64 -29.99
CA PHE A 541 -15.29 16.89 -30.37
C PHE A 541 -14.80 18.22 -29.81
N ASN A 542 -13.54 18.23 -29.35
CA ASN A 542 -12.85 19.43 -28.92
C ASN A 542 -11.41 19.43 -29.47
N SER A 543 -10.94 20.61 -29.82
CA SER A 543 -9.58 20.90 -30.28
C SER A 543 -8.94 21.91 -29.33
N VAL A 544 -7.73 21.61 -28.90
CA VAL A 544 -6.92 22.50 -28.07
C VAL A 544 -5.63 22.87 -28.79
N TYR A 545 -5.34 24.16 -28.78
CA TYR A 545 -4.10 24.73 -29.26
C TYR A 545 -3.39 25.37 -28.07
N ALA A 546 -2.14 24.97 -27.83
CA ALA A 546 -1.34 25.52 -26.76
C ALA A 546 0.00 26.02 -27.30
N LEU A 547 0.39 27.20 -26.82
CA LEU A 547 1.73 27.73 -27.00
C LEU A 547 2.39 27.83 -25.63
N SER A 548 3.51 27.15 -25.47
CA SER A 548 4.28 27.15 -24.23
C SER A 548 5.66 27.74 -24.48
N TYR A 549 6.17 28.48 -23.50
CA TYR A 549 7.56 28.94 -23.48
C TYR A 549 8.22 28.49 -22.19
N LYS A 550 9.45 27.98 -22.29
CA LYS A 550 10.21 27.51 -21.14
C LYS A 550 11.69 27.85 -21.31
N ASN A 551 12.19 28.64 -20.38
CA ASN A 551 13.62 28.82 -20.17
C ASN A 551 14.02 28.40 -18.74
N LYS A 552 15.25 28.69 -18.33
CA LYS A 552 15.78 28.32 -17.00
C LYS A 552 15.03 28.96 -15.83
N PHE A 553 14.54 30.18 -16.00
CA PHE A 553 13.96 31.01 -14.93
C PHE A 553 12.44 31.20 -15.07
N THR A 554 11.92 31.14 -16.29
CA THR A 554 10.57 31.57 -16.63
C THR A 554 9.86 30.48 -17.42
N LYS A 555 8.57 30.33 -17.14
CA LYS A 555 7.64 29.57 -17.97
C LYS A 555 6.40 30.38 -18.23
N LEU A 556 5.92 30.31 -19.47
CA LEU A 556 4.68 30.92 -19.91
C LEU A 556 3.89 29.86 -20.67
N GLY A 557 2.58 29.98 -20.67
CA GLY A 557 1.79 29.30 -21.68
C GLY A 557 0.41 29.90 -21.83
N TYR A 558 -0.09 29.75 -23.04
CA TYR A 558 -1.42 30.13 -23.46
C TYR A 558 -2.08 28.89 -24.08
N LEU A 559 -3.32 28.63 -23.72
CA LEU A 559 -4.10 27.51 -24.25
C LEU A 559 -5.47 28.02 -24.65
N LYS A 560 -5.92 27.57 -25.83
CA LYS A 560 -7.24 27.87 -26.35
C LYS A 560 -7.95 26.60 -26.79
N GLU A 561 -9.21 26.48 -26.41
CA GLU A 561 -10.07 25.33 -26.66
C GLU A 561 -11.26 25.74 -27.55
N TYR A 562 -11.57 24.88 -28.53
CA TYR A 562 -12.71 24.99 -29.43
C TYR A 562 -13.44 23.64 -29.49
N GLY A 563 -14.77 23.60 -29.42
CA GLY A 563 -15.49 22.34 -29.54
C GLY A 563 -16.99 22.44 -29.31
N THR A 564 -17.64 21.28 -29.28
CA THR A 564 -19.10 21.14 -29.14
C THR A 564 -19.66 21.73 -27.84
N GLU A 565 -18.90 21.72 -26.74
CA GLU A 565 -19.36 22.24 -25.43
C GLU A 565 -18.76 23.59 -25.03
N THR A 566 -17.75 24.08 -25.75
CA THR A 566 -16.94 25.23 -25.35
C THR A 566 -16.65 26.11 -26.54
N ASN A 567 -17.26 27.29 -26.58
CA ASN A 567 -16.95 28.30 -27.58
C ASN A 567 -15.97 29.32 -26.96
N ASN A 568 -14.73 29.33 -27.46
CA ASN A 568 -13.70 30.32 -27.10
C ASN A 568 -13.17 30.24 -25.64
N SER A 569 -13.12 29.04 -25.04
CA SER A 569 -12.48 28.82 -23.74
C SER A 569 -10.95 29.00 -23.86
N TRP A 570 -10.36 29.71 -22.90
CA TRP A 570 -8.91 29.95 -22.88
C TRP A 570 -8.33 29.96 -21.46
N GLY A 571 -7.02 29.78 -21.40
CA GLY A 571 -6.25 29.81 -20.16
C GLY A 571 -4.82 30.29 -20.38
N GLU A 572 -4.30 31.00 -19.39
CA GLU A 572 -2.94 31.53 -19.35
C GLU A 572 -2.25 31.15 -18.04
N PHE A 573 -0.94 30.90 -18.11
CA PHE A 573 -0.12 30.83 -16.92
C PHE A 573 1.25 31.48 -17.13
N PHE A 574 1.78 32.03 -16.05
CA PHE A 574 3.13 32.57 -15.95
C PHE A 574 3.77 32.06 -14.66
N SER A 575 5.03 31.64 -14.73
CA SER A 575 5.81 31.33 -13.53
C SER A 575 7.24 31.80 -13.67
N ILE A 576 7.81 32.29 -12.57
CA ILE A 576 9.17 32.79 -12.50
C ILE A 576 9.89 32.20 -11.28
N LYS A 577 11.17 31.85 -11.46
CA LYS A 577 12.09 31.35 -10.43
C LYS A 577 13.35 32.19 -10.45
N THR A 578 13.64 32.87 -9.36
CA THR A 578 14.85 33.67 -9.21
C THR A 578 15.52 33.45 -7.85
N LYS A 579 16.73 33.96 -7.68
CA LYS A 579 17.47 33.93 -6.42
C LYS A 579 17.98 35.34 -6.10
N ILE A 580 17.48 35.94 -5.02
CA ILE A 580 17.82 37.30 -4.58
C ILE A 580 18.31 37.24 -3.12
N TYR A 581 19.50 37.78 -2.85
CA TYR A 581 20.15 37.78 -1.53
C TYR A 581 20.16 36.41 -0.81
N GLY A 582 20.39 35.34 -1.57
CA GLY A 582 20.40 33.97 -1.03
C GLY A 582 19.02 33.31 -0.88
N ASN A 583 17.93 34.08 -1.01
CA ASN A 583 16.55 33.59 -1.01
C ASN A 583 16.16 33.08 -2.40
N LYS A 584 15.49 31.94 -2.47
CA LYS A 584 14.87 31.42 -3.69
C LYS A 584 13.44 31.92 -3.75
N ILE A 585 13.09 32.65 -4.80
CA ILE A 585 11.77 33.22 -4.99
C ILE A 585 11.10 32.49 -6.15
N TYR A 586 9.85 32.08 -5.93
CA TYR A 586 8.98 31.48 -6.93
C TYR A 586 7.67 32.26 -6.98
N GLY A 587 7.35 32.80 -8.16
CA GLY A 587 6.07 33.43 -8.45
C GLY A 587 5.31 32.61 -9.48
N LEU A 588 3.99 32.52 -9.34
CA LEU A 588 3.08 31.85 -10.26
C LEU A 588 1.80 32.69 -10.37
N TYR A 589 1.33 32.89 -11.60
CA TYR A 589 0.06 33.53 -11.90
C TYR A 589 -0.67 32.73 -12.96
N ARG A 590 -1.98 32.54 -12.79
CA ARG A 590 -2.84 31.79 -13.70
C ARG A 590 -4.18 32.49 -13.88
N ILE A 591 -4.71 32.43 -15.09
CA ILE A 591 -6.07 32.90 -15.41
C ILE A 591 -6.74 31.84 -16.29
N TYR A 592 -7.90 31.33 -15.88
CA TYR A 592 -8.73 30.45 -16.70
C TYR A 592 -10.13 31.03 -16.85
N SER A 593 -10.61 31.05 -18.09
CA SER A 593 -11.97 31.50 -18.43
C SER A 593 -13.05 30.69 -17.72
N LYS A 594 -14.29 31.22 -17.70
CA LYS A 594 -15.43 30.63 -16.95
C LYS A 594 -15.77 29.19 -17.39
N THR A 595 -15.52 28.85 -18.64
CA THR A 595 -15.85 27.55 -19.26
C THR A 595 -14.63 26.70 -19.59
N PHE A 596 -13.43 27.09 -19.15
CA PHE A 596 -12.20 26.34 -19.40
C PHE A 596 -12.28 24.95 -18.77
N ARG A 597 -11.99 23.89 -19.53
CA ARG A 597 -11.92 22.52 -19.01
C ARG A 597 -10.69 21.84 -19.61
N THR A 598 -9.88 21.15 -18.79
CA THR A 598 -8.74 20.37 -19.32
C THR A 598 -9.17 19.00 -19.84
N PHE A 599 -10.36 18.92 -20.44
CA PHE A 599 -11.03 17.69 -20.86
C PHE A 599 -11.25 16.64 -19.75
N GLY A 600 -11.18 17.04 -18.47
CA GLY A 600 -11.24 16.13 -17.33
C GLY A 600 -9.95 15.33 -17.08
N LEU A 601 -8.84 15.68 -17.74
CA LEU A 601 -7.52 15.09 -17.50
C LEU A 601 -6.87 15.67 -16.24
N LYS A 602 -5.99 14.94 -15.56
CA LYS A 602 -5.36 15.40 -14.32
C LYS A 602 -4.62 16.73 -14.48
N GLU A 603 -5.05 17.69 -13.67
CA GLU A 603 -4.59 19.08 -13.68
C GLU A 603 -3.17 19.24 -13.13
N TYR A 604 -2.41 20.15 -13.75
CA TYR A 604 -1.05 20.50 -13.34
C TYR A 604 -0.97 21.22 -11.97
N PHE A 605 -2.09 21.73 -11.44
CA PHE A 605 -2.16 22.69 -10.31
C PHE A 605 -2.95 22.22 -9.10
N ARG A 606 -3.42 20.98 -9.12
CA ARG A 606 -4.30 20.40 -8.09
C ARG A 606 -3.78 20.47 -6.65
N ASN A 607 -2.49 20.75 -6.46
CA ASN A 607 -1.81 20.82 -5.16
C ASN A 607 -1.18 22.20 -4.88
N ASP A 608 -1.60 23.25 -5.59
CA ASP A 608 -0.95 24.56 -5.50
C ASP A 608 -1.37 25.36 -4.25
N GLY A 609 -2.38 24.95 -3.47
CA GLY A 609 -2.79 25.56 -2.19
C GLY A 609 -3.14 24.54 -1.12
N TYR A 610 -3.22 24.97 0.15
CA TYR A 610 -3.55 24.13 1.31
C TYR A 610 -5.02 24.24 1.70
N ILE A 611 -5.48 25.44 2.02
CA ILE A 611 -6.84 25.85 2.39
C ILE A 611 -7.63 26.20 1.12
N TYR A 612 -7.11 27.10 0.28
CA TYR A 612 -7.78 27.58 -0.94
C TYR A 612 -7.16 26.95 -2.18
N ARG A 613 -7.81 25.91 -2.73
CA ARG A 613 -7.31 25.15 -3.88
C ARG A 613 -8.00 25.60 -5.17
N PRO A 614 -7.26 26.01 -6.21
CA PRO A 614 -7.85 26.51 -7.46
C PRO A 614 -8.58 25.40 -8.25
N SER A 615 -9.71 25.74 -8.90
CA SER A 615 -10.49 24.86 -9.78
C SER A 615 -10.07 24.95 -11.25
N GLU A 616 -10.57 24.04 -12.11
CA GLU A 616 -10.30 24.04 -13.56
C GLU A 616 -10.80 25.27 -14.30
N SER A 617 -11.87 25.89 -13.82
CA SER A 617 -12.58 26.95 -14.53
C SER A 617 -12.85 28.14 -13.63
N ASN A 618 -13.09 29.31 -14.23
CA ASN A 618 -13.50 30.52 -13.51
C ASN A 618 -12.51 30.95 -12.42
N VAL A 619 -11.21 30.98 -12.72
CA VAL A 619 -10.18 31.21 -11.69
C VAL A 619 -9.11 32.20 -12.12
N ARG A 620 -8.70 33.03 -11.17
CA ARG A 620 -7.43 33.76 -11.15
C ARG A 620 -6.68 33.31 -9.90
N PHE A 621 -5.46 32.82 -10.07
CA PHE A 621 -4.66 32.30 -8.96
C PHE A 621 -3.27 32.91 -8.98
N ALA A 622 -2.87 33.52 -7.88
CA ALA A 622 -1.54 34.05 -7.67
C ALA A 622 -0.86 33.33 -6.51
N LYS A 623 0.40 32.94 -6.69
CA LYS A 623 1.20 32.26 -5.68
C LYS A 623 2.59 32.87 -5.62
N LEU A 624 3.01 33.21 -4.41
CA LEU A 624 4.36 33.65 -4.10
C LEU A 624 4.96 32.71 -3.06
N THR A 625 6.21 32.33 -3.29
CA THR A 625 6.97 31.49 -2.37
C THR A 625 8.37 32.04 -2.25
N VAL A 626 8.85 32.19 -1.01
CA VAL A 626 10.22 32.60 -0.70
C VAL A 626 10.83 31.54 0.20
N SER A 627 11.96 30.93 -0.20
CA SER A 627 12.66 29.95 0.64
C SER A 627 14.12 30.29 0.88
N ARG A 628 14.60 29.99 2.10
CA ARG A 628 15.97 30.22 2.53
C ARG A 628 16.48 29.00 3.27
N LYS A 629 17.68 28.55 2.89
CA LYS A 629 18.44 27.58 3.68
C LYS A 629 19.07 28.28 4.87
N LEU A 630 18.92 27.70 6.05
CA LEU A 630 19.50 28.21 7.27
C LEU A 630 20.85 27.55 7.56
N LYS A 631 21.74 28.32 8.19
CA LYS A 631 22.91 27.82 8.91
C LYS A 631 22.78 28.36 10.33
N ILE A 632 22.68 27.45 11.29
CA ILE A 632 22.39 27.75 12.70
C ILE A 632 23.71 27.73 13.51
N GLY A 633 24.81 27.22 12.93
CA GLY A 633 26.13 27.18 13.57
C GLY A 633 26.36 25.92 14.42
N LEU A 634 25.31 25.12 14.65
CA LEU A 634 25.39 23.83 15.32
C LEU A 634 25.59 22.73 14.28
N LYS A 635 26.82 22.16 14.22
CA LYS A 635 27.20 21.09 13.26
C LYS A 635 26.18 19.95 13.15
N GLN A 636 25.55 19.55 14.27
CA GLN A 636 24.56 18.47 14.28
C GLN A 636 23.26 18.84 13.53
N ILE A 637 22.79 20.09 13.68
CA ILE A 637 21.55 20.58 13.04
C ILE A 637 21.82 21.01 11.60
N ASP A 638 22.95 21.66 11.34
CA ASP A 638 23.33 22.10 9.99
C ASP A 638 23.50 20.94 9.00
N ARG A 639 23.85 19.74 9.49
CA ARG A 639 23.86 18.49 8.71
C ARG A 639 22.48 18.12 8.16
N LEU A 640 21.40 18.55 8.82
CA LEU A 640 20.02 18.35 8.38
C LEU A 640 19.55 19.40 7.36
N LYS A 641 20.42 20.33 6.94
CA LYS A 641 20.15 21.34 5.90
C LYS A 641 18.78 22.02 6.08
N PRO A 642 18.51 22.67 7.22
CA PRO A 642 17.24 23.32 7.49
C PRO A 642 16.88 24.33 6.40
N GLU A 643 15.61 24.35 5.99
CA GLU A 643 15.04 25.29 5.03
C GLU A 643 13.71 25.83 5.56
N ILE A 644 13.60 27.16 5.66
CA ILE A 644 12.34 27.86 5.91
C ILE A 644 11.80 28.35 4.57
N LYS A 645 10.51 28.16 4.35
CA LYS A 645 9.77 28.64 3.19
C LYS A 645 8.53 29.40 3.66
N PHE A 646 8.37 30.62 3.18
CA PHE A 646 7.15 31.42 3.29
C PHE A 646 6.33 31.25 2.02
N LEU A 647 5.01 31.21 2.17
CA LEU A 647 4.07 31.18 1.05
C LEU A 647 2.96 32.20 1.26
N TYR A 648 2.47 32.73 0.15
CA TYR A 648 1.25 33.52 0.06
C TYR A 648 0.54 33.17 -1.24
N ASP A 649 -0.70 32.73 -1.13
CA ASP A 649 -1.54 32.35 -2.25
C ASP A 649 -2.84 33.16 -2.21
N ARG A 650 -3.29 33.66 -3.37
CA ARG A 650 -4.54 34.42 -3.52
C ARG A 650 -5.40 33.84 -4.63
N LEU A 651 -6.67 33.61 -4.31
CA LEU A 651 -7.67 33.05 -5.20
C LEU A 651 -8.77 34.08 -5.49
N SER A 652 -9.11 34.25 -6.76
CA SER A 652 -10.23 35.08 -7.21
C SER A 652 -10.95 34.39 -8.36
N GLN A 653 -12.20 34.75 -8.61
CA GLN A 653 -12.92 34.30 -9.78
C GLN A 653 -12.36 34.93 -11.06
N PHE A 654 -12.71 34.40 -12.23
CA PHE A 654 -12.31 34.99 -13.51
C PHE A 654 -12.82 36.43 -13.67
N SER A 655 -14.00 36.74 -13.11
CA SER A 655 -14.56 38.10 -13.02
C SER A 655 -13.67 39.09 -12.25
N GLY A 656 -12.75 38.58 -11.40
CA GLY A 656 -11.99 39.37 -10.45
C GLY A 656 -12.59 39.39 -9.04
N SER A 657 -13.78 38.81 -8.83
CA SER A 657 -14.40 38.69 -7.51
C SER A 657 -13.51 37.91 -6.55
N TYR A 658 -13.28 38.46 -5.35
CA TYR A 658 -12.45 37.83 -4.33
C TYR A 658 -13.06 36.52 -3.83
N VAL A 659 -12.23 35.49 -3.63
CA VAL A 659 -12.63 34.20 -3.06
C VAL A 659 -11.94 33.98 -1.71
N GLY A 660 -10.61 34.09 -1.68
CA GLY A 660 -9.83 33.87 -0.46
C GLY A 660 -8.33 34.05 -0.66
N GLU A 661 -7.60 34.05 0.43
CA GLU A 661 -6.14 34.07 0.46
C GLU A 661 -5.60 33.25 1.64
N GLU A 662 -4.40 32.69 1.48
CA GLU A 662 -3.69 31.97 2.53
C GLU A 662 -2.23 32.42 2.60
N GLY A 663 -1.70 32.50 3.82
CA GLY A 663 -0.31 32.77 4.11
C GLY A 663 0.23 31.76 5.10
N GLY A 664 1.52 31.41 4.99
CA GLY A 664 2.08 30.46 5.94
C GLY A 664 3.56 30.18 5.82
N ILE A 665 3.99 29.27 6.68
CA ILE A 665 5.39 28.89 6.88
C ILE A 665 5.52 27.38 6.75
N ILE A 666 6.55 26.95 6.03
CA ILE A 666 6.99 25.57 5.93
C ILE A 666 8.42 25.50 6.44
N ILE A 667 8.63 24.74 7.50
CA ILE A 667 9.96 24.45 8.05
C ILE A 667 10.30 23.04 7.63
N SER A 668 11.47 22.83 7.03
CA SER A 668 11.88 21.50 6.59
C SER A 668 13.32 21.14 6.92
N LEU A 669 13.51 19.88 7.26
CA LEU A 669 14.78 19.26 7.60
C LEU A 669 15.06 18.14 6.60
N LYS A 670 16.17 18.24 5.87
CA LYS A 670 16.61 17.25 4.89
C LYS A 670 17.80 16.44 5.40
N SER A 671 17.53 15.24 5.91
CA SER A 671 18.57 14.29 6.30
C SER A 671 19.12 13.57 5.06
N GLY A 672 20.28 13.99 4.57
CA GLY A 672 20.93 13.42 3.39
C GLY A 672 20.26 13.80 2.06
N ASN A 673 20.27 12.88 1.08
CA ASN A 673 19.66 13.10 -0.23
C ASN A 673 18.22 12.55 -0.33
N PHE A 674 17.90 11.60 0.54
CA PHE A 674 16.74 10.73 0.41
C PHE A 674 15.56 11.15 1.28
N CYS A 675 15.81 11.70 2.47
CA CYS A 675 14.76 11.99 3.46
C CYS A 675 14.53 13.50 3.64
N LYS A 676 13.26 13.91 3.75
CA LYS A 676 12.84 15.26 4.09
C LYS A 676 11.63 15.24 5.03
N LEU A 677 11.76 15.81 6.22
CA LEU A 677 10.65 16.11 7.12
C LEU A 677 10.26 17.58 6.93
N SER A 678 8.96 17.88 6.90
CA SER A 678 8.43 19.25 6.78
C SER A 678 7.26 19.45 7.74
N LEU A 679 7.30 20.53 8.50
CA LEU A 679 6.19 21.07 9.25
C LEU A 679 5.57 22.21 8.45
N ILE A 680 4.26 22.25 8.35
CA ILE A 680 3.48 23.19 7.54
C ILE A 680 2.46 23.85 8.46
N GLY A 681 2.43 25.18 8.45
CA GLY A 681 1.38 25.95 9.10
C GLY A 681 0.93 27.07 8.17
N THR A 682 -0.36 27.12 7.86
CA THR A 682 -0.97 28.15 7.00
C THR A 682 -2.24 28.68 7.63
N ILE A 683 -2.48 29.98 7.48
CA ILE A 683 -3.68 30.68 7.95
C ILE A 683 -4.32 31.32 6.72
N GLY A 684 -5.63 31.20 6.62
CA GLY A 684 -6.44 31.83 5.59
C GLY A 684 -7.37 32.90 6.15
N ASN A 685 -8.08 33.61 5.27
CA ASN A 685 -9.18 34.48 5.68
C ASN A 685 -10.33 33.66 6.33
N ASN A 686 -11.21 34.36 7.07
CA ASN A 686 -12.36 33.76 7.78
C ASN A 686 -11.99 32.72 8.86
N ASN A 687 -10.90 32.97 9.61
CA ASN A 687 -10.39 32.09 10.68
C ASN A 687 -10.07 30.65 10.24
N SER A 688 -9.84 30.43 8.94
CA SER A 688 -9.40 29.12 8.44
C SER A 688 -7.91 28.92 8.73
N TYR A 689 -7.52 27.71 9.06
CA TYR A 689 -6.12 27.35 9.26
C TYR A 689 -5.85 25.90 8.86
N TYR A 690 -4.59 25.61 8.59
CA TYR A 690 -4.13 24.28 8.25
C TYR A 690 -2.75 24.03 8.85
N GLU A 691 -2.61 22.86 9.44
CA GLU A 691 -1.38 22.33 10.01
C GLU A 691 -1.06 21.00 9.35
N GLY A 692 0.22 20.76 9.08
CA GLY A 692 0.63 19.51 8.47
C GLY A 692 2.02 19.06 8.88
N LEU A 693 2.18 17.77 9.08
CA LEU A 693 3.46 17.09 9.25
C LEU A 693 3.69 16.14 8.07
N ARG A 694 4.71 16.44 7.26
CA ARG A 694 5.04 15.69 6.05
C ARG A 694 6.40 15.05 6.14
N PHE A 695 6.47 13.75 5.88
CA PHE A 695 7.71 13.00 5.76
C PHE A 695 7.83 12.39 4.36
N ASP A 696 8.82 12.85 3.60
CA ASP A 696 9.16 12.34 2.28
C ASP A 696 10.45 11.51 2.33
N LEU A 697 10.44 10.35 1.66
CA LEU A 697 11.59 9.49 1.44
C LEU A 697 11.67 9.15 -0.06
N LYS A 698 12.78 9.47 -0.73
CA LYS A 698 13.07 9.16 -2.14
C LYS A 698 14.35 8.38 -2.21
N TRP A 699 14.43 7.26 -2.91
CA TRP A 699 15.67 6.48 -3.03
C TRP A 699 15.73 5.69 -4.32
#